data_AF-A0A2E8WQY0-F1
#
_entry.id   AF-A0A2E8WQY0-F1
#
_cell.length_a   1.000
_cell.length_b   1.000
_cell.length_c   1.000
_cell.angle_alpha   90.00
_cell.angle_beta   90.00
_cell.angle_gamma   90.00
#
_symmetry.space_group_name_H-M   'P 1'
#
loop_
_entity.id
_entity.type
_entity.pdbx_description
1 polymer ?
#
loop_
_entity_poly.entity_id
_entity_poly.type
_entity_poly.pdbx_seq_one_letter_code
_entity_poly.pdbx_strand_id
1 'polypeptide(L)'
;MPTYESHHVIDFTGDMVLSLSKKGWFLRFFAKQWRKDNQQIVNLRFLLARLPRRVTAGDMTSIWLMVVSSTSPARNTVSTAYRPLEMIIMVTILEAKRIITMNPGNPYATHIAIKDGIILGVGSLEELTGWGKYTLDRRFADQVIVPGFVEAHAHVMAGGMLLLPFMGYYDRYRGDGSLAPGIKSYDALIEALREEERALEDPGQPLVAVGFDPIYFADQPRLSRQHLDQVSTTRPIFIYHASGHLATVNSAMLTAHQVTKDIQVEGLGRDADGELDGELREPPAMSLCRSGYGAVQRVNNTEAAMVEFGKQATNCGITTCTDLGGLSLLSDKFLAPWQSVTRDERYPLRVAQYNIGAIPGSQADCEAAAERLMIIRKEEHEKLRFPGVKFILDGSIQGFSALLNPPGYFQGSDHGQLLVVPEQLKSMLQPFHARGINIHMHCNGNATQDLAIDTIDQLLRAFPWFDHRHTITHAQLTTQAQLRKMANLGLCANFFSNHLWYWGDQHYEVTVGPERAHQLEPCASAVRAGVPFSVHSDAGVTPLGSLHTMWCAVNRITPSGRTLGEEEKISPLQGLKAVTIDAAYQLHLDHEIGSLEAGKKADIAILAEDPLSVDPVHIKDVNVLGTLLAGELFPAAGSNV
;
A
#
# COMPACT_ATOMS: atom_id res chain seq x y z
N MET A 1 -39.35 17.79 -71.13
CA MET A 1 -39.78 17.76 -69.71
C MET A 1 -39.93 16.31 -69.29
N PRO A 2 -39.47 15.90 -68.09
CA PRO A 2 -38.25 16.31 -67.38
C PRO A 2 -37.30 15.12 -67.16
N THR A 3 -36.04 15.45 -66.92
CA THR A 3 -34.88 14.57 -66.73
C THR A 3 -34.59 14.32 -65.24
N TYR A 4 -34.03 13.14 -64.97
CA TYR A 4 -33.49 12.68 -63.68
C TYR A 4 -32.44 13.65 -63.10
N GLU A 5 -32.46 13.88 -61.78
CA GLU A 5 -31.31 14.38 -61.02
C GLU A 5 -30.98 13.44 -59.85
N SER A 6 -29.71 13.04 -59.81
CA SER A 6 -29.06 12.15 -58.86
C SER A 6 -28.77 12.85 -57.53
N HIS A 7 -29.09 12.20 -56.41
CA HIS A 7 -28.58 12.61 -55.09
C HIS A 7 -27.16 12.08 -54.89
N HIS A 8 -26.18 12.99 -54.78
CA HIS A 8 -24.82 12.65 -54.39
C HIS A 8 -24.74 12.57 -52.86
N VAL A 9 -24.42 11.38 -52.33
CA VAL A 9 -24.01 11.19 -50.94
C VAL A 9 -22.49 11.38 -50.86
N ILE A 10 -22.02 12.35 -50.08
CA ILE A 10 -20.60 12.52 -49.77
C ILE A 10 -20.35 11.84 -48.43
N ASP A 11 -19.54 10.77 -48.44
CA ASP A 11 -19.16 10.03 -47.25
C ASP A 11 -17.88 10.64 -46.65
N PHE A 12 -17.90 10.97 -45.35
CA PHE A 12 -16.74 11.53 -44.64
C PHE A 12 -16.19 10.49 -43.66
N THR A 13 -15.07 9.86 -44.01
CA THR A 13 -14.31 8.99 -43.10
C THR A 13 -12.97 9.63 -42.76
N GLY A 14 -12.79 10.10 -41.53
CA GLY A 14 -11.52 10.63 -41.02
C GLY A 14 -11.44 10.55 -39.50
N ASP A 15 -10.26 10.22 -38.97
CA ASP A 15 -10.00 10.06 -37.54
C ASP A 15 -9.87 11.41 -36.83
N MET A 16 -10.40 11.50 -35.60
CA MET A 16 -10.31 12.68 -34.73
C MET A 16 -9.39 12.40 -33.54
N VAL A 17 -8.51 13.36 -33.21
CA VAL A 17 -7.68 13.31 -32.00
C VAL A 17 -8.00 14.51 -31.11
N LEU A 18 -8.37 14.23 -29.87
CA LEU A 18 -8.56 15.23 -28.82
C LEU A 18 -7.19 15.58 -28.23
N SER A 19 -6.81 16.87 -28.17
CA SER A 19 -5.55 17.27 -27.54
C SER A 19 -5.78 18.38 -26.51
N LEU A 20 -5.13 18.26 -25.36
CA LEU A 20 -5.19 19.21 -24.26
C LEU A 20 -4.07 20.25 -24.38
N SER A 21 -4.38 21.54 -24.18
CA SER A 21 -3.36 22.59 -24.02
C SER A 21 -3.61 23.44 -22.77
N LYS A 22 -2.63 24.26 -22.37
CA LYS A 22 -2.69 25.16 -21.20
C LYS A 22 -3.88 26.16 -21.19
N LYS A 23 -4.71 26.21 -22.25
CA LYS A 23 -5.89 27.10 -22.35
C LYS A 23 -7.23 26.36 -22.54
N GLY A 24 -7.27 25.02 -22.46
CA GLY A 24 -8.48 24.19 -22.58
C GLY A 24 -8.38 23.06 -23.61
N TRP A 25 -9.48 22.33 -23.80
CA TRP A 25 -9.63 21.26 -24.79
C TRP A 25 -9.72 21.82 -26.22
N PHE A 26 -9.02 21.21 -27.17
CA PHE A 26 -9.12 21.52 -28.59
C PHE A 26 -9.33 20.23 -29.40
N LEU A 27 -10.34 20.24 -30.30
CA LEU A 27 -10.44 19.26 -31.37
C LEU A 27 -9.50 19.66 -32.52
N ARG A 28 -8.65 18.75 -32.99
CA ARG A 28 -7.91 18.92 -34.25
C ARG A 28 -8.43 17.92 -35.28
N PHE A 29 -8.67 18.42 -36.49
CA PHE A 29 -9.08 17.61 -37.64
C PHE A 29 -7.86 17.40 -38.56
N PHE A 30 -7.54 16.16 -38.92
CA PHE A 30 -6.56 15.86 -39.97
C PHE A 30 -7.31 15.43 -41.22
N ALA A 31 -7.44 16.32 -42.21
CA ALA A 31 -7.92 15.91 -43.52
C ALA A 31 -6.77 15.29 -44.32
N LYS A 32 -6.87 14.01 -44.72
CA LYS A 32 -6.07 13.47 -45.82
C LYS A 32 -6.58 14.11 -47.12
N GLN A 33 -5.70 14.83 -47.79
CA GLN A 33 -5.98 15.52 -49.05
C GLN A 33 -6.41 14.52 -50.13
N TRP A 34 -7.56 14.73 -50.77
CA TRP A 34 -7.97 13.99 -51.98
C TRP A 34 -8.27 14.98 -53.11
N ARG A 35 -7.63 14.78 -54.28
CA ARG A 35 -7.97 15.44 -55.54
C ARG A 35 -8.80 14.48 -56.37
N LYS A 36 -9.93 14.96 -56.88
CA LYS A 36 -10.46 14.51 -58.17
C LYS A 36 -11.24 15.64 -58.84
N ASP A 37 -10.74 16.00 -60.02
CA ASP A 37 -11.32 16.71 -61.17
C ASP A 37 -12.39 17.80 -60.95
N ASN A 38 -11.98 19.04 -61.25
CA ASN A 38 -12.78 20.18 -61.70
C ASN A 38 -14.16 20.40 -61.05
N GLN A 39 -14.20 21.05 -59.88
CA GLN A 39 -14.81 22.37 -59.65
C GLN A 39 -14.92 22.69 -58.14
N GLN A 40 -14.69 23.96 -57.82
CA GLN A 40 -14.85 24.65 -56.52
C GLN A 40 -14.09 24.10 -55.30
N ILE A 41 -13.10 24.89 -54.86
CA ILE A 41 -12.58 24.84 -53.49
C ILE A 41 -13.71 25.27 -52.56
N VAL A 42 -14.29 24.33 -51.82
CA VAL A 42 -15.17 24.66 -50.68
C VAL A 42 -14.26 25.16 -49.56
N ASN A 43 -14.25 26.48 -49.33
CA ASN A 43 -13.65 27.07 -48.14
C ASN A 43 -14.49 26.69 -46.92
N LEU A 44 -14.17 25.56 -46.28
CA LEU A 44 -14.71 25.20 -44.98
C LEU A 44 -14.10 26.12 -43.90
N ARG A 45 -14.87 27.13 -43.46
CA ARG A 45 -14.58 27.84 -42.19
C ARG A 45 -15.26 27.07 -41.06
N PHE A 46 -14.47 26.38 -40.24
CA PHE A 46 -14.96 25.80 -38.99
C PHE A 46 -15.02 26.87 -37.90
N LEU A 47 -16.20 27.12 -37.35
CA LEU A 47 -16.37 27.99 -36.19
C LEU A 47 -16.00 27.19 -34.93
N LEU A 48 -14.92 27.59 -34.25
CA LEU A 48 -14.54 27.05 -32.94
C LEU A 48 -15.59 27.48 -31.89
N ALA A 49 -16.37 26.54 -31.38
CA ALA A 49 -17.20 26.78 -30.21
C ALA A 49 -16.31 26.83 -28.95
N ARG A 50 -16.36 27.95 -28.21
CA ARG A 50 -15.68 28.11 -26.94
C ARG A 50 -16.61 27.61 -25.83
N LEU A 51 -16.28 26.49 -25.19
CA LEU A 51 -17.08 25.97 -24.07
C LEU A 51 -16.90 26.87 -22.82
N PRO A 52 -17.96 27.12 -22.03
CA PRO A 52 -17.87 27.90 -20.79
C PRO A 52 -17.10 27.17 -19.69
N ARG A 53 -16.50 27.95 -18.76
CA ARG A 53 -15.54 27.51 -17.73
C ARG A 53 -16.07 26.59 -16.61
N ARG A 54 -17.31 26.11 -16.68
CA ARG A 54 -17.87 25.16 -15.70
C ARG A 54 -18.74 24.13 -16.42
N VAL A 55 -18.25 22.89 -16.49
CA VAL A 55 -19.03 21.71 -16.86
C VAL A 55 -18.65 20.63 -15.84
N THR A 56 -19.64 20.05 -15.17
CA THR A 56 -19.51 18.90 -14.26
C THR A 56 -19.70 17.60 -15.04
N ALA A 57 -19.11 16.49 -14.58
CA ALA A 57 -19.02 15.22 -15.30
C ALA A 57 -20.36 14.62 -15.79
N GLY A 58 -21.50 15.02 -15.22
CA GLY A 58 -22.84 14.57 -15.64
C GLY A 58 -23.38 15.18 -16.94
N ASP A 59 -22.81 16.27 -17.45
CA ASP A 59 -23.38 17.03 -18.58
C ASP A 59 -22.72 16.72 -19.96
N MET A 60 -21.82 15.73 -20.03
CA MET A 60 -21.03 15.43 -21.24
C MET A 60 -21.64 14.38 -22.19
N THR A 61 -22.95 14.13 -22.17
CA THR A 61 -23.57 13.11 -23.03
C THR A 61 -23.94 13.57 -24.44
N SER A 62 -23.71 14.83 -24.82
CA SER A 62 -23.95 15.26 -26.21
C SER A 62 -23.04 16.39 -26.69
N ILE A 63 -22.03 16.05 -27.50
CA ILE A 63 -21.31 17.01 -28.34
C ILE A 63 -22.03 17.08 -29.68
N TRP A 64 -22.65 18.23 -29.97
CA TRP A 64 -23.33 18.48 -31.25
C TRP A 64 -22.35 19.10 -32.25
N LEU A 65 -22.14 18.42 -33.38
CA LEU A 65 -21.38 18.95 -34.52
C LEU A 65 -22.34 19.69 -35.46
N MET A 66 -22.19 21.01 -35.57
CA MET A 66 -22.97 21.83 -36.51
C MET A 66 -22.27 21.82 -37.88
N VAL A 67 -22.84 21.11 -38.85
CA VAL A 67 -22.38 21.15 -40.25
C VAL A 67 -23.26 22.13 -41.02
N VAL A 68 -22.68 23.23 -41.50
CA VAL A 68 -23.36 24.19 -42.38
C VAL A 68 -22.88 23.97 -43.81
N SER A 69 -23.73 23.44 -44.68
CA SER A 69 -23.48 23.46 -46.12
C SER A 69 -24.11 24.72 -46.72
N SER A 70 -23.32 25.62 -47.29
CA SER A 70 -23.85 26.72 -48.11
C SER A 70 -23.70 26.40 -49.59
N THR A 71 -24.79 26.17 -50.30
CA THR A 71 -24.82 26.18 -51.76
C THR A 71 -25.70 27.33 -52.25
N SER A 72 -25.06 28.43 -52.66
CA SER A 72 -25.61 29.59 -53.40
C SER A 72 -26.61 30.52 -52.67
N PRO A 73 -26.67 31.83 -53.02
CA PRO A 73 -27.40 32.84 -52.26
C PRO A 73 -28.84 33.00 -52.81
N ALA A 74 -29.73 32.05 -52.51
CA ALA A 74 -31.16 32.29 -52.63
C ALA A 74 -31.94 31.27 -51.78
N ARG A 75 -32.70 31.79 -50.81
CA ARG A 75 -33.62 31.07 -49.88
C ARG A 75 -32.93 30.20 -48.83
N ASN A 76 -32.69 30.81 -47.67
CA ASN A 76 -32.33 30.12 -46.44
C ASN A 76 -33.47 29.20 -45.99
N THR A 77 -33.37 27.92 -46.29
CA THR A 77 -33.98 26.85 -45.47
C THR A 77 -32.84 26.14 -44.77
N VAL A 78 -32.68 26.41 -43.47
CA VAL A 78 -31.71 25.72 -42.63
C VAL A 78 -32.32 24.36 -42.27
N SER A 79 -31.80 23.30 -42.87
CA SER A 79 -32.07 21.94 -42.38
C SER A 79 -31.06 21.65 -41.27
N THR A 80 -31.53 21.66 -40.02
CA THR A 80 -30.77 21.23 -38.85
C THR A 80 -30.86 19.71 -38.73
N ALA A 81 -29.83 19.00 -39.19
CA ALA A 81 -29.66 17.58 -38.90
C ALA A 81 -28.77 17.42 -37.66
N TYR A 82 -29.40 17.13 -36.53
CA TYR A 82 -28.74 16.82 -35.27
C TYR A 82 -28.47 15.31 -35.24
N ARG A 83 -27.19 14.89 -35.37
CA ARG A 83 -26.79 13.50 -35.06
C ARG A 83 -26.12 13.49 -33.69
N PRO A 84 -26.65 12.74 -32.70
CA PRO A 84 -25.92 12.52 -31.46
C PRO A 84 -24.65 11.73 -31.77
N LEU A 85 -23.49 12.25 -31.36
CA LEU A 85 -22.31 11.41 -31.17
C LEU A 85 -22.57 10.59 -29.91
N GLU A 86 -23.14 9.39 -30.07
CA GLU A 86 -23.04 8.37 -29.03
C GLU A 86 -21.55 8.03 -28.89
N MET A 87 -20.92 8.53 -27.83
CA MET A 87 -19.74 7.87 -27.29
C MET A 87 -20.22 6.50 -26.81
N ILE A 88 -20.17 5.50 -27.69
CA ILE A 88 -20.47 4.12 -27.32
C ILE A 88 -19.32 3.67 -26.43
N ILE A 89 -19.49 3.83 -25.12
CA ILE A 89 -18.63 3.20 -24.12
C ILE A 89 -18.87 1.68 -24.27
N MET A 90 -17.99 1.03 -25.02
CA MET A 90 -18.04 -0.40 -25.28
C MET A 90 -17.55 -1.18 -24.07
N VAL A 91 -18.10 -2.39 -23.89
CA VAL A 91 -17.59 -3.37 -22.95
C VAL A 91 -16.20 -3.82 -23.41
N THR A 92 -15.24 -3.91 -22.50
CA THR A 92 -13.96 -4.56 -22.77
C THR A 92 -14.00 -5.96 -22.18
N ILE A 93 -13.78 -6.98 -23.00
CA ILE A 93 -13.60 -8.36 -22.54
C ILE A 93 -12.11 -8.67 -22.57
N LEU A 94 -11.52 -8.99 -21.43
CA LEU A 94 -10.14 -9.47 -21.35
C LEU A 94 -10.14 -10.99 -21.54
N GLU A 95 -9.23 -11.50 -22.36
CA GLU A 95 -8.90 -12.92 -22.50
C GLU A 95 -7.62 -13.23 -21.73
N ALA A 96 -7.61 -14.30 -20.93
CA ALA A 96 -6.45 -14.76 -20.18
C ALA A 96 -6.33 -16.30 -20.20
N LYS A 97 -5.10 -16.79 -20.00
CA LYS A 97 -4.81 -18.24 -19.91
C LYS A 97 -5.61 -18.87 -18.77
N ARG A 98 -5.66 -18.15 -17.64
CA ARG A 98 -6.46 -18.51 -16.47
C ARG A 98 -6.80 -17.26 -15.67
N ILE A 99 -8.04 -17.18 -15.24
CA ILE A 99 -8.51 -16.21 -14.24
C ILE A 99 -8.80 -16.99 -12.97
N ILE A 100 -8.11 -16.70 -11.88
CA ILE A 100 -8.43 -17.23 -10.55
C ILE A 100 -9.23 -16.16 -9.84
N THR A 101 -10.51 -16.39 -9.54
CA THR A 101 -11.43 -15.30 -9.22
C THR A 101 -11.52 -14.97 -7.73
N MET A 102 -11.12 -15.89 -6.85
CA MET A 102 -11.46 -15.89 -5.42
C MET A 102 -12.97 -15.91 -5.11
N ASN A 103 -13.83 -16.13 -6.12
CA ASN A 103 -15.25 -16.36 -5.93
C ASN A 103 -15.51 -17.87 -5.78
N PRO A 104 -16.02 -18.36 -4.63
CA PRO A 104 -16.29 -19.79 -4.44
C PRO A 104 -17.33 -20.36 -5.40
N GLY A 105 -18.24 -19.55 -5.92
CA GLY A 105 -19.26 -19.96 -6.90
C GLY A 105 -18.76 -20.03 -8.34
N ASN A 106 -17.63 -19.40 -8.65
CA ASN A 106 -17.01 -19.42 -9.97
C ASN A 106 -15.48 -19.26 -9.85
N PRO A 107 -14.76 -20.28 -9.35
CA PRO A 107 -13.37 -20.14 -8.91
C PRO A 107 -12.37 -19.89 -10.05
N TYR A 108 -12.69 -20.32 -11.28
CA TYR A 108 -11.82 -20.21 -12.44
C TYR A 108 -12.59 -19.79 -13.69
N ALA A 109 -11.95 -18.98 -14.54
CA ALA A 109 -12.48 -18.57 -15.84
C ALA A 109 -11.37 -18.29 -16.86
N THR A 110 -11.75 -17.88 -18.07
CA THR A 110 -10.82 -17.46 -19.14
C THR A 110 -11.07 -16.03 -19.61
N HIS A 111 -12.26 -15.49 -19.35
CA HIS A 111 -12.66 -14.15 -19.78
C HIS A 111 -13.31 -13.36 -18.65
N ILE A 112 -13.11 -12.03 -18.70
CA ILE A 112 -13.74 -11.07 -17.78
C ILE A 112 -14.22 -9.85 -18.57
N ALA A 113 -15.50 -9.51 -18.41
CA ALA A 113 -16.12 -8.36 -19.05
C ALA A 113 -16.11 -7.16 -18.09
N ILE A 114 -15.62 -6.02 -18.56
CA ILE A 114 -15.43 -4.80 -17.78
C ILE A 114 -16.08 -3.63 -18.51
N LYS A 115 -16.75 -2.77 -17.75
CA LYS A 115 -17.26 -1.48 -18.24
C LYS A 115 -17.21 -0.46 -17.12
N ASP A 116 -16.69 0.74 -17.42
CA ASP A 116 -16.59 1.85 -16.45
C ASP A 116 -15.92 1.44 -15.13
N GLY A 117 -14.88 0.59 -15.24
CA GLY A 117 -14.12 0.05 -14.11
C GLY A 117 -14.83 -0.99 -13.26
N ILE A 118 -16.03 -1.43 -13.64
CA ILE A 118 -16.83 -2.45 -12.97
C ILE A 118 -16.84 -3.74 -13.78
N ILE A 119 -16.75 -4.87 -13.08
CA ILE A 119 -16.87 -6.21 -13.65
C ILE A 119 -18.35 -6.49 -13.93
N LEU A 120 -18.67 -6.79 -15.18
CA LEU A 120 -20.02 -7.20 -15.61
C LEU A 120 -20.23 -8.70 -15.45
N GLY A 121 -19.18 -9.49 -15.69
CA GLY A 121 -19.22 -10.94 -15.56
C GLY A 121 -17.85 -11.58 -15.79
N VAL A 122 -17.70 -12.81 -15.33
CA VAL A 122 -16.47 -13.61 -15.43
C VAL A 122 -16.86 -15.02 -15.86
N GLY A 123 -16.23 -15.56 -16.91
CA GLY A 123 -16.64 -16.85 -17.49
C GLY A 123 -15.95 -17.17 -18.81
N SER A 124 -16.68 -17.80 -19.71
CA SER A 124 -16.30 -18.01 -21.11
C SER A 124 -16.65 -16.78 -21.97
N LEU A 125 -16.03 -16.66 -23.15
CA LEU A 125 -16.36 -15.59 -24.10
C LEU A 125 -17.85 -15.59 -24.47
N GLU A 126 -18.42 -16.77 -24.73
CA GLU A 126 -19.82 -16.95 -25.15
C GLU A 126 -20.79 -16.33 -24.13
N GLU A 127 -20.60 -16.63 -22.84
CA GLU A 127 -21.43 -16.13 -21.74
C GLU A 127 -21.36 -14.59 -21.61
N LEU A 128 -20.24 -13.98 -21.97
CA LEU A 128 -20.00 -12.54 -21.80
C LEU A 128 -20.45 -11.69 -22.99
N THR A 129 -20.68 -12.30 -24.16
CA THR A 129 -21.15 -11.56 -25.36
C THR A 129 -22.54 -10.95 -25.18
N GLY A 130 -23.33 -11.44 -24.22
CA GLY A 130 -24.67 -10.93 -23.90
C GLY A 130 -24.71 -9.49 -23.38
N TRP A 131 -23.56 -8.92 -22.96
CA TRP A 131 -23.47 -7.54 -22.47
C TRP A 131 -23.51 -6.46 -23.56
N GLY A 132 -23.57 -6.86 -24.84
CA GLY A 132 -23.69 -5.97 -25.98
C GLY A 132 -22.42 -5.88 -26.82
N LYS A 133 -22.21 -4.75 -27.51
CA LYS A 133 -21.00 -4.54 -28.32
C LYS A 133 -19.77 -4.48 -27.41
N TYR A 134 -18.73 -5.23 -27.77
CA TYR A 134 -17.51 -5.34 -27.00
C TYR A 134 -16.25 -5.24 -27.85
N THR A 135 -15.13 -4.90 -27.19
CA THR A 135 -13.77 -5.11 -27.69
C THR A 135 -13.16 -6.30 -26.96
N LEU A 136 -12.55 -7.23 -27.70
CA LEU A 136 -11.79 -8.33 -27.12
C LEU A 136 -10.32 -7.92 -26.99
N ASP A 137 -9.82 -7.88 -25.77
CA ASP A 137 -8.43 -7.62 -25.45
C ASP A 137 -7.70 -8.95 -25.17
N ARG A 138 -6.72 -9.25 -26.01
CA ARG A 138 -5.94 -10.49 -25.98
C ARG A 138 -4.53 -10.32 -25.43
N ARG A 139 -4.17 -9.14 -24.93
CA ARG A 139 -2.82 -8.89 -24.39
C ARG A 139 -2.43 -9.86 -23.27
N PHE A 140 -3.42 -10.35 -22.52
CA PHE A 140 -3.23 -11.24 -21.38
C PHE A 140 -3.49 -12.71 -21.68
N ALA A 141 -3.73 -13.09 -22.95
CA ALA A 141 -4.19 -14.43 -23.33
C ALA A 141 -3.26 -15.57 -22.86
N ASP A 142 -1.95 -15.30 -22.73
CA ASP A 142 -0.96 -16.25 -22.23
C ASP A 142 -0.67 -16.10 -20.71
N GLN A 143 -1.27 -15.10 -20.07
CA GLN A 143 -1.01 -14.69 -18.69
C GLN A 143 -2.10 -15.17 -17.72
N VAL A 144 -1.77 -15.14 -16.44
CA VAL A 144 -2.69 -15.46 -15.35
C VAL A 144 -3.19 -14.16 -14.71
N ILE A 145 -4.50 -14.10 -14.52
CA ILE A 145 -5.18 -12.98 -13.85
C ILE A 145 -5.70 -13.46 -12.49
N VAL A 146 -5.45 -12.65 -11.46
CA VAL A 146 -6.01 -12.81 -10.10
C VAL A 146 -6.60 -11.47 -9.65
N PRO A 147 -7.44 -11.39 -8.59
CA PRO A 147 -7.80 -10.12 -8.00
C PRO A 147 -6.53 -9.33 -7.67
N GLY A 148 -6.55 -8.02 -7.90
CA GLY A 148 -5.48 -7.14 -7.46
C GLY A 148 -5.19 -7.37 -5.98
N PHE A 149 -3.93 -7.55 -5.62
CA PHE A 149 -3.59 -7.87 -4.24
C PHE A 149 -3.95 -6.69 -3.32
N VAL A 150 -4.30 -7.03 -2.09
CA VAL A 150 -4.65 -6.08 -1.04
C VAL A 150 -3.61 -6.18 0.07
N GLU A 151 -2.83 -5.12 0.24
CA GLU A 151 -1.85 -5.00 1.32
C GLU A 151 -2.50 -4.33 2.54
N ALA A 152 -3.00 -5.16 3.45
CA ALA A 152 -3.79 -4.74 4.60
C ALA A 152 -2.95 -4.14 5.75
N HIS A 153 -1.61 -4.13 5.61
CA HIS A 153 -0.73 -3.34 6.47
C HIS A 153 0.58 -2.97 5.77
N ALA A 154 0.64 -1.70 5.37
CA ALA A 154 1.85 -1.06 4.88
C ALA A 154 1.97 0.38 5.41
N HIS A 155 3.09 1.01 5.07
CA HIS A 155 3.33 2.42 5.32
C HIS A 155 3.87 3.09 4.06
N VAL A 156 3.45 4.34 3.81
CA VAL A 156 4.04 5.19 2.77
C VAL A 156 5.55 5.42 2.97
N MET A 157 6.02 5.16 4.20
CA MET A 157 7.43 5.09 4.55
C MET A 157 8.24 4.17 3.61
N ALA A 158 7.66 3.12 3.03
CA ALA A 158 8.34 2.30 2.02
C ALA A 158 8.83 3.13 0.81
N GLY A 159 8.04 4.12 0.39
CA GLY A 159 8.44 5.05 -0.66
C GLY A 159 9.40 6.11 -0.17
N GLY A 160 9.21 6.63 1.05
CA GLY A 160 10.07 7.68 1.60
C GLY A 160 11.48 7.20 1.97
N MET A 161 11.61 6.01 2.57
CA MET A 161 12.89 5.44 2.98
C MET A 161 13.87 5.28 1.82
N LEU A 162 13.40 4.89 0.63
CA LEU A 162 14.28 4.70 -0.53
C LEU A 162 14.69 6.02 -1.22
N LEU A 163 14.19 7.17 -0.73
CA LEU A 163 14.70 8.51 -1.05
C LEU A 163 15.82 8.94 -0.10
N LEU A 164 16.08 8.17 0.96
CA LEU A 164 17.22 8.33 1.86
C LEU A 164 18.27 7.24 1.58
N PRO A 165 19.53 7.45 2.00
CA PRO A 165 20.55 6.41 1.97
C PRO A 165 20.09 5.15 2.70
N PHE A 166 20.05 4.03 1.98
CA PHE A 166 19.63 2.74 2.50
C PHE A 166 20.84 1.93 2.96
N MET A 167 20.81 1.49 4.22
CA MET A 167 21.88 0.77 4.90
C MET A 167 21.41 -0.59 5.42
N GLY A 168 20.36 -1.17 4.85
CA GLY A 168 19.81 -2.43 5.34
C GLY A 168 20.62 -3.66 4.98
N TYR A 169 20.38 -4.76 5.67
CA TYR A 169 21.13 -6.00 5.46
C TYR A 169 20.79 -6.67 4.12
N TYR A 170 19.52 -6.65 3.72
CA TYR A 170 19.04 -7.24 2.47
C TYR A 170 18.87 -6.17 1.39
N ASP A 171 18.99 -6.59 0.14
CA ASP A 171 18.76 -5.71 -1.00
C ASP A 171 17.32 -5.21 -1.03
N ARG A 172 17.11 -3.99 -1.56
CA ARG A 172 15.78 -3.41 -1.78
C ARG A 172 15.61 -2.89 -3.19
N TYR A 173 14.50 -3.25 -3.83
CA TYR A 173 14.09 -2.68 -5.11
C TYR A 173 13.33 -1.37 -4.91
N ARG A 174 13.60 -0.42 -5.79
CA ARG A 174 12.82 0.81 -5.95
C ARG A 174 11.69 0.60 -6.95
N GLY A 175 10.78 1.56 -7.03
CA GLY A 175 9.61 1.58 -7.92
C GLY A 175 9.99 1.62 -9.40
N ASP A 176 11.18 2.10 -9.73
CA ASP A 176 11.73 2.04 -11.10
C ASP A 176 12.44 0.70 -11.43
N GLY A 177 12.47 -0.24 -10.48
CA GLY A 177 13.15 -1.54 -10.62
C GLY A 177 14.65 -1.51 -10.30
N SER A 178 15.22 -0.35 -9.95
CA SER A 178 16.63 -0.27 -9.52
C SER A 178 16.84 -0.90 -8.14
N LEU A 179 18.04 -1.43 -7.92
CA LEU A 179 18.41 -2.13 -6.68
C LEU A 179 19.25 -1.22 -5.77
N ALA A 180 18.90 -1.17 -4.48
CA ALA A 180 19.76 -0.71 -3.40
C ALA A 180 20.40 -1.95 -2.74
N PRO A 181 21.72 -2.14 -2.83
CA PRO A 181 22.39 -3.31 -2.28
C PRO A 181 22.42 -3.28 -0.76
N GLY A 182 22.37 -4.46 -0.14
CA GLY A 182 22.47 -4.60 1.31
C GLY A 182 23.90 -4.49 1.87
N ILE A 183 24.01 -4.04 3.11
CA ILE A 183 25.26 -3.89 3.86
C ILE A 183 25.57 -5.15 4.68
N LYS A 184 26.79 -5.67 4.56
CA LYS A 184 27.22 -6.95 5.16
C LYS A 184 28.32 -6.86 6.22
N SER A 185 28.81 -5.66 6.53
CA SER A 185 29.76 -5.43 7.63
C SER A 185 29.69 -3.98 8.14
N TYR A 186 30.21 -3.73 9.34
CA TYR A 186 30.34 -2.36 9.87
C TYR A 186 31.34 -1.53 9.06
N ASP A 187 32.40 -2.13 8.51
CA ASP A 187 33.32 -1.43 7.61
C ASP A 187 32.60 -0.92 6.35
N ALA A 188 31.74 -1.76 5.76
CA ALA A 188 30.92 -1.36 4.62
C ALA A 188 29.89 -0.28 5.00
N LEU A 189 29.29 -0.38 6.19
CA LEU A 189 28.41 0.67 6.72
C LEU A 189 29.14 2.01 6.84
N ILE A 190 30.33 2.02 7.47
CA ILE A 190 31.10 3.24 7.73
C ILE A 190 31.54 3.88 6.41
N GLU A 191 32.01 3.10 5.45
CA GLU A 191 32.41 3.65 4.15
C GLU A 191 31.21 4.20 3.36
N ALA A 192 30.08 3.48 3.33
CA ALA A 192 28.87 3.98 2.69
C ALA A 192 28.38 5.29 3.33
N LEU A 193 28.41 5.41 4.66
CA LEU A 193 28.06 6.65 5.35
C LEU A 193 29.05 7.79 5.07
N ARG A 194 30.35 7.50 4.89
CA ARG A 194 31.35 8.51 4.48
C ARG A 194 31.15 8.97 3.05
N GLU A 195 30.74 8.10 2.14
CA GLU A 195 30.36 8.48 0.78
C GLU A 195 29.17 9.44 0.80
N GLU A 196 28.12 9.11 1.55
CA GLU A 196 26.94 9.96 1.71
C GLU A 196 27.27 11.29 2.42
N GLU A 197 28.12 11.27 3.46
CA GLU A 197 28.59 12.49 4.12
C GLU A 197 29.31 13.43 3.13
N ARG A 198 30.21 12.87 2.30
CA ARG A 198 30.96 13.64 1.29
C ARG A 198 30.06 14.25 0.23
N ALA A 199 28.90 13.64 -0.05
CA ALA A 199 27.92 14.14 -0.99
C ALA A 199 27.06 15.30 -0.43
N LEU A 200 27.05 15.52 0.90
CA LEU A 200 26.28 16.58 1.53
C LEU A 200 27.02 17.92 1.55
N GLU A 201 26.59 18.85 0.70
CA GLU A 201 27.19 20.19 0.58
C GLU A 201 26.98 21.07 1.81
N ASP A 202 25.80 21.02 2.45
CA ASP A 202 25.48 21.82 3.64
C ASP A 202 26.09 21.20 4.90
N PRO A 203 27.06 21.85 5.57
CA PRO A 203 27.64 21.33 6.81
C PRO A 203 26.65 21.26 7.98
N GLY A 204 25.56 22.04 7.94
CA GLY A 204 24.50 22.04 8.95
C GLY A 204 23.44 20.95 8.74
N GLN A 205 23.42 20.31 7.57
CA GLN A 205 22.47 19.24 7.27
C GLN A 205 22.89 17.93 7.96
N PRO A 206 22.01 17.31 8.77
CA PRO A 206 22.31 16.00 9.35
C PRO A 206 22.35 14.93 8.25
N LEU A 207 23.27 13.96 8.40
CA LEU A 207 23.25 12.75 7.59
C LEU A 207 22.19 11.80 8.17
N VAL A 208 21.18 11.47 7.37
CA VAL A 208 20.08 10.60 7.79
C VAL A 208 20.03 9.40 6.87
N ALA A 209 20.19 8.21 7.43
CA ALA A 209 20.15 6.94 6.70
C ALA A 209 19.10 6.01 7.33
N VAL A 210 18.70 4.97 6.60
CA VAL A 210 17.59 4.08 7.00
C VAL A 210 17.89 2.61 6.79
N GLY A 211 17.16 1.75 7.50
CA GLY A 211 17.07 0.32 7.23
C GLY A 211 18.16 -0.54 7.87
N PHE A 212 19.14 0.03 8.55
CA PHE A 212 20.15 -0.75 9.26
C PHE A 212 19.51 -1.60 10.35
N ASP A 213 20.02 -2.81 10.56
CA ASP A 213 19.57 -3.68 11.64
C ASP A 213 20.76 -4.40 12.29
N PRO A 214 21.15 -3.98 13.51
CA PRO A 214 22.27 -4.56 14.25
C PRO A 214 22.10 -6.06 14.55
N ILE A 215 20.89 -6.61 14.52
CA ILE A 215 20.65 -8.02 14.88
C ILE A 215 21.31 -9.02 13.92
N TYR A 216 21.60 -8.61 12.68
CA TYR A 216 22.31 -9.45 11.70
C TYR A 216 23.83 -9.48 11.91
N PHE A 217 24.35 -8.68 12.85
CA PHE A 217 25.78 -8.55 13.14
C PHE A 217 26.08 -9.08 14.54
N ALA A 218 25.57 -10.27 14.86
CA ALA A 218 25.65 -10.87 16.19
C ALA A 218 27.09 -11.14 16.67
N ASP A 219 28.05 -11.21 15.75
CA ASP A 219 29.49 -11.33 16.01
C ASP A 219 30.17 -9.99 16.32
N GLN A 220 29.47 -8.88 16.15
CA GLN A 220 29.96 -7.52 16.38
C GLN A 220 29.37 -6.95 17.68
N PRO A 221 30.08 -6.01 18.33
CA PRO A 221 29.47 -5.17 19.36
C PRO A 221 28.25 -4.46 18.81
N ARG A 222 27.28 -4.19 19.69
CA ARG A 222 26.07 -3.46 19.32
C ARG A 222 26.44 -2.09 18.72
N LEU A 223 25.79 -1.73 17.61
CA LEU A 223 26.03 -0.43 16.96
C LEU A 223 25.84 0.71 17.97
N SER A 224 26.76 1.67 17.98
CA SER A 224 26.81 2.74 18.97
C SER A 224 27.35 4.03 18.35
N ARG A 225 27.21 5.14 19.08
CA ARG A 225 27.73 6.46 18.71
C ARG A 225 29.21 6.42 18.38
N GLN A 226 30.00 5.57 19.04
CA GLN A 226 31.44 5.45 18.81
C GLN A 226 31.75 4.92 17.41
N HIS A 227 30.90 4.03 16.87
CA HIS A 227 31.03 3.58 15.49
C HIS A 227 30.72 4.71 14.51
N LEU A 228 29.66 5.48 14.77
CA LEU A 228 29.25 6.57 13.91
C LEU A 228 30.18 7.80 14.01
N ASP A 229 30.87 7.99 15.14
CA ASP A 229 31.90 9.01 15.31
C ASP A 229 33.13 8.74 14.41
N GLN A 230 33.31 7.52 13.90
CA GLN A 230 34.34 7.20 12.89
C GLN A 230 33.99 7.74 11.49
N VAL A 231 32.70 8.00 11.23
CA VAL A 231 32.25 8.69 10.02
C VAL A 231 32.51 10.18 10.19
N SER A 232 31.94 10.77 11.24
CA SER A 232 32.06 12.20 11.53
C SER A 232 31.92 12.52 13.01
N THR A 233 32.80 13.39 13.52
CA THR A 233 32.71 13.93 14.88
C THR A 233 31.99 15.28 14.95
N THR A 234 31.70 15.89 13.81
CA THR A 234 31.09 17.22 13.73
C THR A 234 29.72 17.20 13.07
N ARG A 235 29.49 16.34 12.07
CA ARG A 235 28.18 16.21 11.43
C ARG A 235 27.26 15.32 12.27
N PRO A 236 26.03 15.78 12.60
CA PRO A 236 25.03 14.91 13.22
C PRO A 236 24.62 13.76 12.30
N ILE A 237 24.67 12.53 12.80
CA ILE A 237 24.27 11.31 12.07
C ILE A 237 23.09 10.65 12.77
N PHE A 238 22.10 10.24 12.00
CA PHE A 238 20.92 9.50 12.47
C PHE A 238 20.63 8.32 11.55
N ILE A 239 20.74 7.10 12.08
CA ILE A 239 20.38 5.89 11.36
C ILE A 239 19.08 5.36 11.93
N TYR A 240 18.01 5.44 11.15
CA TYR A 240 16.70 4.88 11.50
C TYR A 240 16.70 3.38 11.20
N HIS A 241 16.45 2.54 12.20
CA HIS A 241 16.60 1.10 12.04
C HIS A 241 15.46 0.47 11.24
N ALA A 242 15.70 -0.73 10.71
CA ALA A 242 14.73 -1.48 9.91
C ALA A 242 13.39 -1.67 10.61
N SER A 243 13.37 -1.91 11.93
CA SER A 243 12.13 -2.12 12.68
C SER A 243 11.23 -0.89 12.76
N GLY A 244 11.74 0.31 12.49
CA GLY A 244 11.02 1.57 12.73
C GLY A 244 10.87 1.95 14.22
N HIS A 245 11.27 1.06 15.13
CA HIS A 245 11.18 1.26 16.57
C HIS A 245 12.49 1.73 17.22
N LEU A 246 13.60 1.72 16.47
CA LEU A 246 14.92 2.07 16.99
C LEU A 246 15.66 3.02 16.04
N ALA A 247 16.61 3.76 16.60
CA ALA A 247 17.63 4.48 15.85
C ALA A 247 18.98 4.44 16.58
N THR A 248 20.07 4.61 15.84
CA THR A 248 21.39 4.90 16.43
C THR A 248 21.91 6.24 15.92
N VAL A 249 22.45 7.04 16.83
CA VAL A 249 22.97 8.39 16.55
C VAL A 249 24.42 8.55 17.02
N ASN A 250 25.16 9.46 16.40
CA ASN A 250 26.53 9.78 16.82
C ASN A 250 26.58 10.82 17.95
N SER A 251 27.79 11.08 18.48
CA SER A 251 27.98 12.04 19.58
C SER A 251 27.58 13.47 19.18
N ALA A 252 27.83 13.86 17.92
CA ALA A 252 27.47 15.17 17.39
C ALA A 252 25.94 15.40 17.38
N MET A 253 25.14 14.37 17.08
CA MET A 253 23.69 14.45 17.14
C MET A 253 23.17 14.65 18.57
N LEU A 254 23.68 13.89 19.53
CA LEU A 254 23.31 14.04 20.94
C LEU A 254 23.62 15.46 21.45
N THR A 255 24.81 15.98 21.11
CA THR A 255 25.23 17.33 21.49
C THR A 255 24.37 18.41 20.83
N ALA A 256 24.07 18.28 19.52
CA ALA A 256 23.26 19.24 18.79
C ALA A 256 21.85 19.41 19.36
N HIS A 257 21.28 18.35 19.97
CA HIS A 257 19.95 18.37 20.58
C HIS A 257 19.95 18.43 22.10
N GLN A 258 21.12 18.57 22.74
CA GLN A 258 21.29 18.63 24.20
C GLN A 258 20.72 17.38 24.90
N VAL A 259 20.86 16.21 24.26
CA VAL A 259 20.47 14.94 24.85
C VAL A 259 21.58 14.47 25.78
N THR A 260 21.34 14.60 27.09
CA THR A 260 22.32 14.25 28.13
C THR A 260 21.87 13.02 28.91
N LYS A 261 22.81 12.40 29.64
CA LYS A 261 22.54 11.23 30.48
C LYS A 261 21.53 11.48 31.61
N ASP A 262 21.25 12.74 31.94
CA ASP A 262 20.32 13.12 33.02
C ASP A 262 18.85 13.08 32.58
N ILE A 263 18.58 13.00 31.28
CA ILE A 263 17.22 12.90 30.74
C ILE A 263 16.58 11.55 31.14
N GLN A 264 15.38 11.62 31.73
CA GLN A 264 14.64 10.48 32.27
C GLN A 264 13.62 9.88 31.29
N VAL A 265 13.86 10.02 29.98
CA VAL A 265 13.03 9.41 28.94
C VAL A 265 13.45 7.95 28.80
N GLU A 266 12.49 7.04 28.94
CA GLU A 266 12.69 5.62 28.68
C GLU A 266 13.15 5.39 27.23
N GLY A 267 13.98 4.38 27.02
CA GLY A 267 14.47 4.02 25.69
C GLY A 267 15.79 4.64 25.28
N LEU A 268 16.36 5.58 26.05
CA LEU A 268 17.75 6.01 25.87
C LEU A 268 18.72 4.87 26.20
N GLY A 269 19.53 4.43 25.24
CA GLY A 269 20.57 3.41 25.40
C GLY A 269 21.75 3.94 26.21
N ARG A 270 22.40 3.03 26.94
CA ARG A 270 23.51 3.34 27.86
C ARG A 270 24.55 2.25 27.82
N ASP A 271 25.82 2.66 27.83
CA ASP A 271 26.94 1.74 27.98
C ASP A 271 27.14 1.29 29.44
N ALA A 272 28.18 0.47 29.67
CA ALA A 272 28.49 -0.07 30.99
C ALA A 272 28.87 0.99 32.05
N ASP A 273 29.31 2.18 31.60
CA ASP A 273 29.65 3.32 32.48
C ASP A 273 28.43 4.22 32.73
N GLY A 274 27.27 3.92 32.12
CA GLY A 274 26.03 4.67 32.22
C GLY A 274 25.96 5.90 31.30
N GLU A 275 26.96 6.08 30.43
CA GLU A 275 26.97 7.12 29.41
C GLU A 275 26.05 6.72 28.25
N LEU A 276 25.50 7.72 27.54
CA LEU A 276 24.63 7.44 26.41
C LEU A 276 25.43 6.75 25.29
N ASP A 277 24.97 5.60 24.82
CA ASP A 277 25.62 4.84 23.74
C ASP A 277 25.14 5.28 22.35
N GLY A 278 24.13 6.15 22.26
CA GLY A 278 23.55 6.65 21.03
C GLY A 278 22.36 5.83 20.50
N GLU A 279 21.97 4.74 21.14
CA GLU A 279 20.74 4.03 20.80
C GLU A 279 19.51 4.76 21.36
N LEU A 280 18.49 4.90 20.52
CA LEU A 280 17.20 5.51 20.84
C LEU A 280 16.12 4.47 20.56
N ARG A 281 15.37 4.08 21.60
CA ARG A 281 14.30 3.09 21.50
C ARG A 281 12.94 3.75 21.64
N GLU A 282 12.05 3.37 20.74
CA GLU A 282 10.68 3.85 20.61
C GLU A 282 10.56 5.35 20.24
N PRO A 283 9.42 5.77 19.66
CA PRO A 283 9.23 7.15 19.21
C PRO A 283 9.54 8.24 20.25
N PRO A 284 9.23 8.09 21.55
CA PRO A 284 9.58 9.10 22.55
C PRO A 284 11.08 9.41 22.61
N ALA A 285 11.96 8.41 22.65
CA ALA A 285 13.41 8.63 22.70
C ALA A 285 13.95 9.17 21.36
N MET A 286 13.47 8.63 20.24
CA MET A 286 13.87 9.09 18.90
C MET A 286 13.53 10.56 18.67
N SER A 287 12.40 11.02 19.20
CA SER A 287 11.93 12.41 19.06
C SER A 287 12.84 13.46 19.70
N LEU A 288 13.71 13.06 20.65
CA LEU A 288 14.70 13.95 21.26
C LEU A 288 15.74 14.42 20.24
N CYS A 289 16.10 13.58 19.27
CA CYS A 289 17.02 13.92 18.17
C CYS A 289 16.26 14.51 16.97
N ARG A 290 15.69 15.71 17.17
CA ARG A 290 14.68 16.32 16.30
C ARG A 290 15.09 16.48 14.84
N SER A 291 16.36 16.79 14.55
CA SER A 291 16.79 17.04 13.17
C SER A 291 16.82 15.77 12.32
N GLY A 292 17.21 14.64 12.93
CA GLY A 292 17.21 13.32 12.29
C GLY A 292 15.81 12.73 12.18
N TYR A 293 15.11 12.58 13.30
CA TYR A 293 13.77 11.99 13.30
C TYR A 293 12.77 12.83 12.48
N GLY A 294 12.86 14.15 12.57
CA GLY A 294 12.06 15.05 11.75
C GLY A 294 12.37 14.96 10.25
N ALA A 295 13.60 14.60 9.84
CA ALA A 295 13.93 14.40 8.44
C ALA A 295 13.24 13.15 7.88
N VAL A 296 13.27 12.03 8.62
CA VAL A 296 12.55 10.80 8.28
C VAL A 296 11.05 11.10 8.10
N GLN A 297 10.44 11.77 9.08
CA GLN A 297 9.04 12.16 8.99
C GLN A 297 8.74 13.06 7.78
N ARG A 298 9.60 14.05 7.49
CA ARG A 298 9.38 14.95 6.34
C ARG A 298 9.40 14.19 5.02
N VAL A 299 10.39 13.31 4.82
CA VAL A 299 10.54 12.56 3.56
C VAL A 299 9.33 11.65 3.33
N ASN A 300 8.86 10.96 4.36
CA ASN A 300 7.70 10.06 4.29
C ASN A 300 6.38 10.78 3.93
N ASN A 301 6.30 12.11 4.11
CA ASN A 301 5.10 12.91 3.83
C ASN A 301 5.19 13.71 2.52
N THR A 302 6.14 13.38 1.64
CA THR A 302 6.28 14.03 0.33
C THR A 302 5.44 13.35 -0.76
N GLU A 303 5.04 14.11 -1.78
CA GLU A 303 4.39 13.52 -2.97
C GLU A 303 5.31 12.50 -3.67
N ALA A 304 6.63 12.71 -3.64
CA ALA A 304 7.61 11.78 -4.18
C ALA A 304 7.55 10.41 -3.48
N ALA A 305 7.47 10.39 -2.15
CA ALA A 305 7.32 9.16 -1.38
C ALA A 305 6.00 8.44 -1.72
N MET A 306 4.90 9.18 -1.87
CA MET A 306 3.59 8.60 -2.23
C MET A 306 3.60 7.99 -3.64
N VAL A 307 4.18 8.68 -4.61
CA VAL A 307 4.34 8.20 -5.99
C VAL A 307 5.22 6.96 -6.03
N GLU A 308 6.33 6.97 -5.30
CA GLU A 308 7.24 5.84 -5.18
C GLU A 308 6.55 4.63 -4.55
N PHE A 309 5.76 4.83 -3.50
CA PHE A 309 4.94 3.79 -2.88
C PHE A 309 3.94 3.16 -3.88
N GLY A 310 3.27 3.98 -4.70
CA GLY A 310 2.39 3.51 -5.77
C GLY A 310 3.10 2.63 -6.79
N LYS A 311 4.30 3.03 -7.24
CA LYS A 311 5.11 2.23 -8.19
C LYS A 311 5.55 0.89 -7.61
N GLN A 312 6.03 0.89 -6.36
CA GLN A 312 6.41 -0.35 -5.68
C GLN A 312 5.20 -1.30 -5.55
N ALA A 313 4.02 -0.78 -5.22
CA ALA A 313 2.80 -1.57 -5.16
C ALA A 313 2.45 -2.21 -6.52
N THR A 314 2.52 -1.45 -7.62
CA THR A 314 2.30 -1.97 -8.98
C THR A 314 3.28 -3.10 -9.33
N ASN A 315 4.57 -2.94 -9.00
CA ASN A 315 5.59 -3.95 -9.24
C ASN A 315 5.34 -5.25 -8.46
N CYS A 316 4.52 -5.20 -7.41
CA CYS A 316 4.16 -6.34 -6.59
C CYS A 316 2.73 -6.86 -6.82
N GLY A 317 1.99 -6.31 -7.80
CA GLY A 317 0.65 -6.75 -8.17
C GLY A 317 -0.46 -6.19 -7.25
N ILE A 318 -0.12 -5.18 -6.46
CA ILE A 318 -1.00 -4.61 -5.42
C ILE A 318 -1.79 -3.45 -6.02
N THR A 319 -3.11 -3.49 -5.87
CA THR A 319 -4.04 -2.43 -6.32
C THR A 319 -4.64 -1.64 -5.16
N THR A 320 -4.57 -2.20 -3.95
CA THR A 320 -5.01 -1.52 -2.72
C THR A 320 -3.98 -1.73 -1.63
N CYS A 321 -3.48 -0.63 -1.07
CA CYS A 321 -2.65 -0.65 0.14
C CYS A 321 -3.36 0.10 1.26
N THR A 322 -3.03 -0.28 2.48
CA THR A 322 -3.23 0.57 3.63
C THR A 322 -1.99 1.42 3.91
N ASP A 323 -2.19 2.57 4.56
CA ASP A 323 -1.11 3.29 5.27
C ASP A 323 -1.50 3.38 6.75
N LEU A 324 -0.90 2.52 7.59
CA LEU A 324 -1.14 2.47 9.05
C LEU A 324 -0.22 3.42 9.83
N GLY A 325 0.49 4.30 9.13
CA GLY A 325 1.46 5.24 9.69
C GLY A 325 1.05 6.71 9.54
N GLY A 326 -0.17 6.98 9.04
CA GLY A 326 -0.66 8.33 8.80
C GLY A 326 -0.53 9.21 10.03
N LEU A 327 0.27 10.26 9.91
CA LEU A 327 0.51 11.22 11.00
C LEU A 327 -0.58 12.28 11.00
N SER A 328 -1.27 12.37 12.14
CA SER A 328 -2.15 13.47 12.54
C SER A 328 -3.37 13.72 11.63
N LEU A 329 -4.46 12.99 11.91
CA LEU A 329 -5.83 13.28 11.42
C LEU A 329 -6.25 14.74 11.60
N LEU A 330 -5.70 15.39 12.61
CA LEU A 330 -6.03 16.75 13.01
C LEU A 330 -5.37 17.82 12.11
N SER A 331 -4.50 17.44 11.17
CA SER A 331 -3.75 18.39 10.35
C SER A 331 -3.97 18.20 8.85
N ASP A 332 -4.65 19.18 8.23
CA ASP A 332 -4.89 19.24 6.78
C ASP A 332 -3.60 19.24 5.95
N LYS A 333 -2.48 19.65 6.57
CA LYS A 333 -1.15 19.66 5.94
C LYS A 333 -0.72 18.26 5.50
N PHE A 334 -1.05 17.21 6.26
CA PHE A 334 -0.68 15.83 5.91
C PHE A 334 -1.69 15.18 4.96
N LEU A 335 -2.94 15.65 4.96
CA LEU A 335 -3.98 15.17 4.07
C LEU A 335 -3.86 15.72 2.64
N ALA A 336 -3.46 16.99 2.49
CA ALA A 336 -3.44 17.66 1.18
C ALA A 336 -2.57 16.96 0.11
N PRO A 337 -1.34 16.49 0.41
CA PRO A 337 -0.53 15.76 -0.57
C PRO A 337 -1.17 14.44 -1.01
N TRP A 338 -1.82 13.72 -0.09
CA TRP A 338 -2.55 12.51 -0.43
C TRP A 338 -3.73 12.78 -1.35
N GLN A 339 -4.53 13.81 -1.05
CA GLN A 339 -5.62 14.26 -1.93
C GLN A 339 -5.10 14.70 -3.31
N SER A 340 -3.93 15.34 -3.37
CA SER A 340 -3.28 15.75 -4.62
C SER A 340 -2.87 14.53 -5.47
N VAL A 341 -2.05 13.65 -4.90
CA VAL A 341 -1.45 12.50 -5.58
C VAL A 341 -2.50 11.48 -6.01
N THR A 342 -3.44 11.12 -5.13
CA THR A 342 -4.43 10.07 -5.41
C THR A 342 -5.54 10.51 -6.36
N ARG A 343 -5.68 11.82 -6.65
CA ARG A 343 -6.58 12.32 -7.71
C ARG A 343 -5.95 12.30 -9.09
N ASP A 344 -4.64 12.10 -9.19
CA ASP A 344 -3.99 11.88 -10.47
C ASP A 344 -4.44 10.54 -11.05
N GLU A 345 -4.93 10.55 -12.29
CA GLU A 345 -5.32 9.33 -13.01
C GLU A 345 -4.12 8.37 -13.11
N ARG A 346 -2.90 8.91 -13.21
CA ARG A 346 -1.65 8.13 -13.30
C ARG A 346 -1.23 7.48 -11.99
N TYR A 347 -1.87 7.79 -10.87
CA TYR A 347 -1.57 7.14 -9.60
C TYR A 347 -2.16 5.73 -9.56
N PRO A 348 -1.35 4.67 -9.43
CA PRO A 348 -1.78 3.30 -9.75
C PRO A 348 -2.41 2.53 -8.58
N LEU A 349 -2.72 3.21 -7.46
CA LEU A 349 -3.01 2.55 -6.19
C LEU A 349 -4.22 3.17 -5.47
N ARG A 350 -5.06 2.34 -4.85
CA ARG A 350 -6.01 2.77 -3.82
C ARG A 350 -5.34 2.74 -2.46
N VAL A 351 -5.58 3.79 -1.67
CA VAL A 351 -4.99 3.93 -0.33
C VAL A 351 -6.09 4.01 0.72
N ALA A 352 -6.04 3.10 1.68
CA ALA A 352 -6.83 3.11 2.89
C ALA A 352 -5.97 3.63 4.06
N GLN A 353 -6.18 4.88 4.48
CA GLN A 353 -5.41 5.46 5.58
C GLN A 353 -5.99 5.13 6.94
N TYR A 354 -5.13 4.53 7.76
CA TYR A 354 -5.35 4.30 9.19
C TYR A 354 -4.40 5.20 9.94
N ASN A 355 -4.92 6.34 10.39
CA ASN A 355 -4.09 7.29 11.11
C ASN A 355 -3.93 6.89 12.57
N ILE A 356 -2.82 7.33 13.17
CA ILE A 356 -2.53 7.07 14.59
C ILE A 356 -3.54 7.82 15.47
N GLY A 357 -4.38 7.06 16.20
CA GLY A 357 -5.44 7.62 17.06
C GLY A 357 -4.89 8.33 18.30
N ALA A 358 -3.72 7.91 18.77
CA ALA A 358 -2.95 8.55 19.83
C ALA A 358 -1.46 8.28 19.63
N ILE A 359 -0.63 9.33 19.55
CA ILE A 359 0.82 9.15 19.42
C ILE A 359 1.37 8.67 20.77
N PRO A 360 2.17 7.57 20.80
CA PRO A 360 2.81 7.10 22.02
C PRO A 360 3.55 8.22 22.76
N GLY A 361 3.33 8.31 24.08
CA GLY A 361 3.93 9.33 24.93
C GLY A 361 3.35 10.75 24.80
N SER A 362 2.26 10.95 24.05
CA SER A 362 1.56 12.25 23.95
C SER A 362 0.18 12.22 24.60
N GLN A 363 -0.33 13.39 25.01
CA GLN A 363 -1.74 13.52 25.35
C GLN A 363 -2.55 13.58 24.04
N ALA A 364 -3.46 12.63 23.86
CA ALA A 364 -4.32 12.55 22.68
C ALA A 364 -5.79 12.79 23.06
N ASP A 365 -6.46 13.66 22.32
CA ASP A 365 -7.91 13.81 22.36
C ASP A 365 -8.54 12.82 21.37
N CYS A 366 -8.80 11.60 21.85
CA CYS A 366 -9.37 10.53 21.03
C CYS A 366 -10.80 10.83 20.57
N GLU A 367 -11.55 11.65 21.30
CA GLU A 367 -12.90 12.07 20.91
C GLU A 367 -12.82 13.04 19.72
N ALA A 368 -11.99 14.07 19.82
CA ALA A 368 -11.76 15.01 18.71
C ALA A 368 -11.16 14.31 17.47
N ALA A 369 -10.26 13.33 17.66
CA ALA A 369 -9.73 12.53 16.57
C ALA A 369 -10.81 11.69 15.87
N ALA A 370 -11.72 11.06 16.63
CA ALA A 370 -12.83 10.31 16.07
C ALA A 370 -13.83 11.22 15.32
N GLU A 371 -14.12 12.41 15.85
CA GLU A 371 -14.93 13.42 15.17
C GLU A 371 -14.28 13.89 13.87
N ARG A 372 -12.96 14.18 13.90
CA ARG A 372 -12.22 14.60 12.72
C ARG A 372 -12.22 13.52 11.64
N LEU A 373 -12.10 12.25 12.01
CA LEU A 373 -12.18 11.13 11.08
C LEU A 373 -13.53 11.11 10.34
N MET A 374 -14.64 11.30 11.07
CA MET A 374 -15.97 11.37 10.47
C MET A 374 -16.16 12.55 9.51
N ILE A 375 -15.38 13.63 9.70
CA ILE A 375 -15.37 14.77 8.78
C ILE A 375 -14.58 14.41 7.51
N ILE A 376 -13.35 13.90 7.63
CA ILE A 376 -12.52 13.59 6.44
C ILE A 376 -13.05 12.42 5.63
N ARG A 377 -13.84 11.52 6.23
CA ARG A 377 -14.57 10.48 5.49
C ARG A 377 -15.49 11.05 4.39
N LYS A 378 -15.93 12.31 4.52
CA LYS A 378 -16.71 13.01 3.48
C LYS A 378 -15.86 13.52 2.32
N GLU A 379 -14.54 13.50 2.48
CA GLU A 379 -13.55 13.91 1.48
C GLU A 379 -12.95 12.69 0.75
N GLU A 380 -13.42 11.48 1.06
CA GLU A 380 -13.03 10.25 0.37
C GLU A 380 -13.38 10.30 -1.11
N HIS A 381 -12.59 9.60 -1.89
CA HIS A 381 -12.86 9.39 -3.31
C HIS A 381 -12.30 8.03 -3.71
N GLU A 382 -12.35 7.76 -5.01
CA GLU A 382 -12.08 6.44 -5.55
C GLU A 382 -10.75 5.80 -5.06
N LYS A 383 -9.66 6.57 -5.00
CA LYS A 383 -8.31 6.08 -4.67
C LYS A 383 -7.85 6.42 -3.25
N LEU A 384 -8.66 7.09 -2.43
CA LEU A 384 -8.29 7.49 -1.06
C LEU A 384 -9.47 7.36 -0.09
N ARG A 385 -9.26 6.59 0.99
CA ARG A 385 -10.25 6.30 2.03
C ARG A 385 -9.67 6.44 3.44
N PHE A 386 -10.54 6.61 4.42
CA PHE A 386 -10.24 6.76 5.85
C PHE A 386 -11.07 5.76 6.69
N PRO A 387 -10.85 4.45 6.51
CA PRO A 387 -11.69 3.42 7.12
C PRO A 387 -11.48 3.27 8.64
N GLY A 388 -10.36 3.74 9.20
CA GLY A 388 -10.07 3.44 10.59
C GLY A 388 -8.93 4.22 11.22
N VAL A 389 -8.54 3.76 12.40
CA VAL A 389 -7.39 4.27 13.17
C VAL A 389 -6.47 3.14 13.61
N LYS A 390 -5.20 3.49 13.81
CA LYS A 390 -4.15 2.61 14.35
C LYS A 390 -3.80 3.04 15.77
N PHE A 391 -3.59 2.06 16.64
CA PHE A 391 -2.97 2.22 17.95
C PHE A 391 -1.72 1.35 18.05
N ILE A 392 -0.69 1.87 18.73
CA ILE A 392 0.57 1.17 18.92
C ILE A 392 0.70 0.80 20.41
N LEU A 393 0.66 -0.50 20.76
CA LEU A 393 0.64 -0.93 22.17
C LEU A 393 2.03 -1.34 22.67
N ASP A 394 2.88 -1.92 21.83
CA ASP A 394 4.27 -2.26 22.15
C ASP A 394 5.23 -2.02 20.98
N GLY A 395 6.51 -2.36 21.20
CA GLY A 395 7.58 -2.23 20.22
C GLY A 395 7.71 -3.45 19.30
N SER A 396 8.94 -3.91 19.08
CA SER A 396 9.30 -4.97 18.11
C SER A 396 10.05 -6.13 18.76
N ILE A 397 9.92 -7.35 18.20
CA ILE A 397 10.57 -8.55 18.75
C ILE A 397 12.08 -8.49 18.54
N GLN A 398 12.53 -8.14 17.33
CA GLN A 398 13.94 -7.97 16.97
C GLN A 398 14.62 -6.81 17.70
N GLY A 399 13.83 -5.83 18.17
CA GLY A 399 14.30 -4.71 18.98
C GLY A 399 14.26 -4.94 20.49
N PHE A 400 13.83 -6.12 20.96
CA PHE A 400 13.61 -6.44 22.39
C PHE A 400 12.63 -5.50 23.11
N SER A 401 11.72 -4.86 22.36
CA SER A 401 10.78 -3.87 22.88
C SER A 401 9.32 -4.30 22.79
N ALA A 402 9.02 -5.43 22.15
CA ALA A 402 7.70 -6.08 22.28
C ALA A 402 7.51 -6.64 23.70
N LEU A 403 6.27 -6.60 24.22
CA LEU A 403 5.98 -6.99 25.60
C LEU A 403 5.56 -8.46 25.69
N LEU A 404 6.38 -9.29 26.32
CA LEU A 404 6.18 -10.74 26.36
C LEU A 404 5.65 -11.20 27.73
N ASN A 405 4.68 -12.11 27.72
CA ASN A 405 4.33 -12.89 28.90
C ASN A 405 5.52 -13.76 29.34
N PRO A 406 5.56 -14.23 30.61
CA PRO A 406 6.58 -15.19 31.07
C PRO A 406 6.76 -16.35 30.07
N PRO A 407 8.01 -16.75 29.76
CA PRO A 407 9.25 -16.41 30.46
C PRO A 407 9.98 -15.14 30.00
N GLY A 408 9.38 -14.27 29.18
CA GLY A 408 10.09 -13.11 28.58
C GLY A 408 10.94 -13.52 27.37
N TYR A 409 11.96 -12.77 26.99
CA TYR A 409 12.86 -13.13 25.88
C TYR A 409 13.75 -14.34 26.20
N PHE A 410 14.20 -15.05 25.16
CA PHE A 410 15.06 -16.23 25.24
C PHE A 410 16.51 -15.89 25.61
N GLN A 411 17.06 -14.83 24.99
CA GLN A 411 18.32 -14.22 25.35
C GLN A 411 18.16 -12.69 25.39
N GLY A 412 19.22 -11.99 25.82
CA GLY A 412 19.19 -10.54 25.96
C GLY A 412 18.48 -10.08 27.23
N SER A 413 18.48 -8.76 27.43
CA SER A 413 17.75 -8.12 28.51
C SER A 413 16.34 -7.79 28.03
N ASP A 414 15.33 -8.32 28.73
CA ASP A 414 13.94 -7.98 28.49
C ASP A 414 13.72 -6.49 28.76
N HIS A 415 13.35 -5.76 27.72
CA HIS A 415 13.05 -4.34 27.77
C HIS A 415 11.69 -4.07 27.12
N GLY A 416 10.75 -5.02 27.18
CA GLY A 416 9.40 -4.85 26.65
C GLY A 416 8.81 -3.50 27.10
N GLN A 417 8.42 -2.66 26.14
CA GLN A 417 7.90 -1.33 26.39
C GLN A 417 6.42 -1.30 26.08
N LEU A 418 5.62 -0.90 27.07
CA LEU A 418 4.22 -0.63 26.87
C LEU A 418 4.04 0.84 26.46
N LEU A 419 3.50 1.05 25.26
CA LEU A 419 3.38 2.38 24.64
C LEU A 419 2.05 3.07 24.94
N VAL A 420 1.20 2.43 25.75
CA VAL A 420 -0.08 2.92 26.22
C VAL A 420 -0.22 2.69 27.72
N VAL A 421 -1.05 3.47 28.40
CA VAL A 421 -1.45 3.15 29.78
C VAL A 421 -2.61 2.14 29.71
N PRO A 422 -2.47 0.90 30.25
CA PRO A 422 -3.48 -0.16 30.09
C PRO A 422 -4.89 0.28 30.48
N GLU A 423 -5.02 0.98 31.60
CA GLU A 423 -6.28 1.44 32.17
C GLU A 423 -6.97 2.48 31.29
N GLN A 424 -6.20 3.18 30.43
CA GLN A 424 -6.71 4.19 29.52
C GLN A 424 -7.12 3.63 28.17
N LEU A 425 -6.65 2.43 27.79
CA LEU A 425 -6.85 1.89 26.44
C LEU A 425 -8.34 1.82 26.07
N LYS A 426 -9.21 1.33 26.96
CA LYS A 426 -10.66 1.30 26.73
C LYS A 426 -11.22 2.69 26.40
N SER A 427 -10.85 3.71 27.19
CA SER A 427 -11.31 5.08 26.97
C SER A 427 -10.76 5.70 25.68
N MET A 428 -9.56 5.30 25.25
CA MET A 428 -8.96 5.73 23.99
C MET A 428 -9.68 5.10 22.78
N LEU A 429 -10.05 3.82 22.87
CA LEU A 429 -10.69 3.09 21.77
C LEU A 429 -12.20 3.36 21.66
N GLN A 430 -12.88 3.65 22.76
CA GLN A 430 -14.34 3.81 22.81
C GLN A 430 -14.88 4.86 21.82
N PRO A 431 -14.30 6.08 21.69
CA PRO A 431 -14.75 7.08 20.72
C PRO A 431 -14.86 6.58 19.28
N PHE A 432 -13.91 5.75 18.87
CA PHE A 432 -13.84 5.18 17.53
C PHE A 432 -14.83 4.02 17.38
N HIS A 433 -14.82 3.09 18.34
CA HIS A 433 -15.71 1.94 18.35
C HIS A 433 -17.19 2.35 18.30
N ALA A 434 -17.60 3.30 19.15
CA ALA A 434 -18.98 3.77 19.23
C ALA A 434 -19.48 4.46 17.94
N ARG A 435 -18.58 4.84 17.04
CA ARG A 435 -18.86 5.51 15.76
C ARG A 435 -18.72 4.59 14.55
N GLY A 436 -18.52 3.29 14.75
CA GLY A 436 -18.30 2.35 13.64
C GLY A 436 -16.99 2.62 12.90
N ILE A 437 -15.96 3.08 13.62
CA ILE A 437 -14.62 3.29 13.07
C ILE A 437 -13.79 2.04 13.37
N ASN A 438 -13.21 1.43 12.33
CA ASN A 438 -12.38 0.24 12.47
C ASN A 438 -11.06 0.56 13.18
N ILE A 439 -10.62 -0.33 14.06
CA ILE A 439 -9.46 -0.15 14.93
C ILE A 439 -8.45 -1.26 14.64
N HIS A 440 -7.23 -0.85 14.28
CA HIS A 440 -6.06 -1.71 14.19
C HIS A 440 -5.17 -1.48 15.41
N MET A 441 -4.74 -2.54 16.08
CA MET A 441 -3.88 -2.47 17.27
C MET A 441 -2.59 -3.23 17.02
N HIS A 442 -1.46 -2.52 16.99
CA HIS A 442 -0.11 -3.10 16.94
C HIS A 442 0.13 -3.93 18.21
N CYS A 443 0.31 -5.24 18.05
CA CYS A 443 0.63 -6.12 19.17
C CYS A 443 1.60 -7.21 18.71
N ASN A 444 2.91 -6.96 18.86
CA ASN A 444 3.91 -7.97 18.56
C ASN A 444 4.01 -9.01 19.67
N GLY A 445 4.02 -8.54 20.91
CA GLY A 445 4.09 -9.37 22.10
C GLY A 445 2.73 -9.96 22.50
N ASN A 446 2.75 -11.16 23.06
CA ASN A 446 1.51 -11.82 23.49
C ASN A 446 0.86 -11.14 24.72
N ALA A 447 1.59 -10.35 25.50
CA ALA A 447 1.01 -9.61 26.62
C ALA A 447 0.14 -8.43 26.16
N THR A 448 0.55 -7.70 25.11
CA THR A 448 -0.29 -6.64 24.52
C THR A 448 -1.48 -7.20 23.75
N GLN A 449 -1.37 -8.41 23.21
CA GLN A 449 -2.50 -9.12 22.61
C GLN A 449 -3.57 -9.46 23.66
N ASP A 450 -3.19 -9.92 24.86
CA ASP A 450 -4.14 -10.12 25.97
C ASP A 450 -4.88 -8.81 26.30
N LEU A 451 -4.13 -7.73 26.49
CA LEU A 451 -4.69 -6.40 26.78
C LEU A 451 -5.67 -5.93 25.69
N ALA A 452 -5.30 -6.07 24.42
CA ALA A 452 -6.14 -5.67 23.28
C ALA A 452 -7.42 -6.51 23.21
N ILE A 453 -7.31 -7.83 23.30
CA ILE A 453 -8.44 -8.76 23.23
C ILE A 453 -9.41 -8.51 24.40
N ASP A 454 -8.90 -8.33 25.62
CA ASP A 454 -9.69 -8.02 26.81
C ASP A 454 -10.41 -6.67 26.68
N THR A 455 -9.75 -5.68 26.11
CA THR A 455 -10.33 -4.36 25.90
C THR A 455 -11.47 -4.41 24.88
N ILE A 456 -11.32 -5.16 23.79
CA ILE A 456 -12.38 -5.34 22.80
C ILE A 456 -13.58 -6.11 23.38
N ASP A 457 -13.37 -7.16 24.18
CA ASP A 457 -14.46 -7.83 24.92
C ASP A 457 -15.25 -6.82 25.78
N GLN A 458 -14.55 -5.98 26.54
CA GLN A 458 -15.19 -4.94 27.35
C GLN A 458 -15.96 -3.90 26.52
N LEU A 459 -15.44 -3.50 25.35
CA LEU A 459 -16.10 -2.57 24.45
C LEU A 459 -17.37 -3.18 23.85
N LEU A 460 -17.30 -4.41 23.33
CA LEU A 460 -18.43 -5.09 22.72
C LEU A 460 -19.59 -5.33 23.71
N ARG A 461 -19.27 -5.57 24.99
CA ARG A 461 -20.29 -5.66 26.05
C ARG A 461 -20.99 -4.33 26.32
N ALA A 462 -20.27 -3.21 26.18
CA ALA A 462 -20.81 -1.87 26.44
C ALA A 462 -21.49 -1.25 25.21
N PHE A 463 -20.95 -1.51 24.03
CA PHE A 463 -21.35 -0.97 22.73
C PHE A 463 -21.33 -2.10 21.69
N PRO A 464 -22.38 -2.90 21.54
CA PRO A 464 -22.36 -4.03 20.61
C PRO A 464 -22.21 -3.58 19.15
N TRP A 465 -21.18 -4.10 18.48
CA TRP A 465 -20.98 -3.96 17.03
C TRP A 465 -20.39 -5.28 16.50
N PHE A 466 -21.25 -6.17 15.98
CA PHE A 466 -20.85 -7.55 15.66
C PHE A 466 -20.05 -7.69 14.36
N ASP A 467 -20.15 -6.73 13.45
CA ASP A 467 -19.33 -6.66 12.23
C ASP A 467 -18.23 -5.60 12.40
N HIS A 468 -17.52 -5.61 13.53
CA HIS A 468 -16.51 -4.58 13.80
C HIS A 468 -15.19 -4.80 13.05
N ARG A 469 -14.80 -6.07 12.88
CA ARG A 469 -13.56 -6.52 12.21
C ARG A 469 -12.31 -5.78 12.71
N HIS A 470 -12.29 -5.45 14.00
CA HIS A 470 -11.12 -4.85 14.64
C HIS A 470 -9.97 -5.84 14.53
N THR A 471 -8.76 -5.33 14.37
CA THR A 471 -7.63 -6.15 13.93
C THR A 471 -6.52 -6.10 14.95
N ILE A 472 -6.11 -7.28 15.44
CA ILE A 472 -4.82 -7.44 16.10
C ILE A 472 -3.76 -7.48 15.00
N THR A 473 -2.93 -6.45 14.97
CA THR A 473 -1.92 -6.23 13.94
C THR A 473 -0.59 -6.84 14.36
N HIS A 474 0.12 -7.41 13.38
CA HIS A 474 1.25 -8.34 13.53
C HIS A 474 0.85 -9.67 14.16
N ALA A 475 0.25 -9.67 15.35
CA ALA A 475 -0.28 -10.88 16.00
C ALA A 475 0.76 -12.03 16.06
N GLN A 476 2.05 -11.69 16.17
CA GLN A 476 3.14 -12.61 15.83
C GLN A 476 3.21 -13.79 16.81
N LEU A 477 3.03 -13.52 18.10
CA LEU A 477 3.12 -14.50 19.18
C LEU A 477 1.74 -14.96 19.71
N THR A 478 0.70 -14.85 18.89
CA THR A 478 -0.67 -15.16 19.34
C THR A 478 -0.82 -16.64 19.69
N THR A 479 -1.27 -16.88 20.92
CA THR A 479 -1.46 -18.23 21.44
C THR A 479 -2.79 -18.84 20.94
N GLN A 480 -2.90 -20.16 21.00
CA GLN A 480 -4.15 -20.88 20.69
C GLN A 480 -5.35 -20.39 21.52
N ALA A 481 -5.11 -20.03 22.80
CA ALA A 481 -6.15 -19.53 23.68
C ALA A 481 -6.64 -18.15 23.22
N GLN A 482 -5.71 -17.26 22.83
CA GLN A 482 -6.02 -15.95 22.27
C GLN A 482 -6.76 -16.07 20.94
N LEU A 483 -6.33 -16.94 20.03
CA LEU A 483 -7.03 -17.18 18.75
C LEU A 483 -8.49 -17.61 18.95
N ARG A 484 -8.75 -18.55 19.87
CA ARG A 484 -10.14 -18.94 20.19
C ARG A 484 -10.97 -17.78 20.73
N LYS A 485 -10.36 -16.92 21.55
CA LYS A 485 -11.04 -15.73 22.07
C LYS A 485 -11.29 -14.70 20.97
N MET A 486 -10.33 -14.50 20.07
CA MET A 486 -10.50 -13.63 18.90
C MET A 486 -11.64 -14.09 18.00
N ALA A 487 -11.72 -15.38 17.68
CA ALA A 487 -12.80 -15.96 16.90
C ALA A 487 -14.18 -15.73 17.54
N ASN A 488 -14.30 -15.94 18.85
CA ASN A 488 -15.55 -15.71 19.58
C ASN A 488 -15.98 -14.23 19.60
N LEU A 489 -15.02 -13.30 19.50
CA LEU A 489 -15.31 -11.87 19.52
C LEU A 489 -15.53 -11.27 18.13
N GLY A 490 -15.19 -11.98 17.04
CA GLY A 490 -15.21 -11.40 15.69
C GLY A 490 -13.99 -10.54 15.36
N LEU A 491 -12.88 -10.73 16.08
CA LEU A 491 -11.60 -10.09 15.83
C LEU A 491 -10.90 -10.69 14.61
N CYS A 492 -10.23 -9.84 13.84
CA CYS A 492 -9.31 -10.23 12.77
C CYS A 492 -7.87 -10.30 13.28
N ALA A 493 -7.04 -11.10 12.61
CA ALA A 493 -5.59 -11.07 12.73
C ALA A 493 -4.94 -10.57 11.44
N ASN A 494 -3.86 -9.82 11.55
CA ASN A 494 -3.05 -9.40 10.40
C ASN A 494 -1.62 -9.82 10.67
N PHE A 495 -1.19 -10.95 10.07
CA PHE A 495 0.07 -11.60 10.38
C PHE A 495 1.23 -11.06 9.56
N PHE A 496 2.36 -10.81 10.22
CA PHE A 496 3.58 -10.30 9.59
C PHE A 496 4.38 -11.46 8.99
N SER A 497 3.78 -12.19 8.04
CA SER A 497 4.29 -13.48 7.55
C SER A 497 5.75 -13.48 7.07
N ASN A 498 6.19 -12.44 6.36
CA ASN A 498 7.57 -12.37 5.86
C ASN A 498 8.60 -11.98 6.92
N HIS A 499 8.15 -11.65 8.14
CA HIS A 499 9.01 -11.58 9.31
C HIS A 499 9.70 -12.93 9.61
N LEU A 500 9.05 -14.04 9.24
CA LEU A 500 9.65 -15.38 9.29
C LEU A 500 10.88 -15.49 8.38
N TRP A 501 10.86 -14.86 7.21
CA TRP A 501 12.01 -14.83 6.32
C TRP A 501 13.07 -13.87 6.87
N TYR A 502 12.72 -12.62 7.13
CA TYR A 502 13.74 -11.63 7.50
C TYR A 502 14.41 -11.95 8.85
N TRP A 503 13.65 -12.26 9.90
CA TRP A 503 14.17 -12.41 11.28
C TRP A 503 13.96 -13.80 11.88
N GLY A 504 13.45 -14.78 11.14
CA GLY A 504 13.11 -16.09 11.69
C GLY A 504 14.28 -16.82 12.34
N ASP A 505 15.48 -16.73 11.75
CA ASP A 505 16.70 -17.29 12.34
C ASP A 505 17.05 -16.61 13.66
N GLN A 506 17.01 -15.27 13.69
CA GLN A 506 17.28 -14.48 14.90
C GLN A 506 16.22 -14.72 15.99
N HIS A 507 14.96 -14.95 15.61
CA HIS A 507 13.92 -15.29 16.56
C HIS A 507 14.12 -16.63 17.22
N TYR A 508 14.56 -17.61 16.43
CA TYR A 508 14.87 -18.94 16.91
C TYR A 508 16.10 -18.92 17.84
N GLU A 509 17.17 -18.24 17.43
CA GLU A 509 18.47 -18.33 18.10
C GLU A 509 18.63 -17.34 19.25
N VAL A 510 17.99 -16.18 19.17
CA VAL A 510 18.28 -15.03 20.04
C VAL A 510 17.03 -14.55 20.78
N THR A 511 15.93 -14.24 20.09
CA THR A 511 14.87 -13.43 20.74
C THR A 511 13.82 -14.26 21.47
N VAL A 512 13.07 -15.14 20.81
CA VAL A 512 11.93 -15.85 21.44
C VAL A 512 12.22 -17.33 21.67
N GLY A 513 13.31 -17.83 21.08
CA GLY A 513 13.79 -19.18 21.27
C GLY A 513 13.04 -20.21 20.43
N PRO A 514 13.53 -21.45 20.37
CA PRO A 514 13.06 -22.47 19.44
C PRO A 514 11.55 -22.70 19.45
N GLU A 515 10.97 -22.97 20.62
CA GLU A 515 9.56 -23.35 20.75
C GLU A 515 8.61 -22.23 20.27
N ARG A 516 8.87 -20.99 20.67
CA ARG A 516 8.01 -19.86 20.30
C ARG A 516 8.27 -19.38 18.88
N ALA A 517 9.51 -19.49 18.38
CA ALA A 517 9.82 -19.20 16.98
C ALA A 517 9.06 -20.13 16.02
N HIS A 518 8.85 -21.40 16.39
CA HIS A 518 8.00 -22.32 15.63
C HIS A 518 6.53 -21.89 15.59
N GLN A 519 6.06 -21.12 16.57
CA GLN A 519 4.66 -20.67 16.68
C GLN A 519 4.44 -19.25 16.14
N LEU A 520 5.47 -18.58 15.62
CA LEU A 520 5.35 -17.24 15.06
C LEU A 520 4.38 -17.20 13.87
N GLU A 521 3.61 -16.14 13.75
CA GLU A 521 2.62 -15.94 12.67
C GLU A 521 1.71 -17.16 12.48
N PRO A 522 0.89 -17.52 13.49
CA PRO A 522 0.19 -18.81 13.59
C PRO A 522 -1.00 -18.93 12.63
N CYS A 523 -0.73 -18.88 11.32
CA CYS A 523 -1.72 -18.84 10.24
C CYS A 523 -2.58 -20.11 10.21
N ALA A 524 -1.98 -21.30 10.30
CA ALA A 524 -2.77 -22.54 10.28
C ALA A 524 -3.61 -22.70 11.55
N SER A 525 -3.11 -22.23 12.69
CA SER A 525 -3.91 -22.14 13.91
C SER A 525 -5.08 -21.19 13.77
N ALA A 526 -4.90 -20.02 13.15
CA ALA A 526 -5.99 -19.09 12.87
C ALA A 526 -7.07 -19.72 11.99
N VAL A 527 -6.66 -20.46 10.93
CA VAL A 527 -7.58 -21.27 10.11
C VAL A 527 -8.37 -22.26 10.99
N ARG A 528 -7.68 -23.05 11.82
CA ARG A 528 -8.32 -24.06 12.69
C ARG A 528 -9.29 -23.44 13.71
N ALA A 529 -8.96 -22.25 14.21
CA ALA A 529 -9.78 -21.53 15.18
C ALA A 529 -10.94 -20.74 14.55
N GLY A 530 -10.92 -20.53 13.23
CA GLY A 530 -11.91 -19.72 12.53
C GLY A 530 -11.71 -18.21 12.72
N VAL A 531 -10.46 -17.75 12.93
CA VAL A 531 -10.12 -16.33 12.99
C VAL A 531 -9.91 -15.82 11.56
N PRO A 532 -10.67 -14.82 11.09
CA PRO A 532 -10.38 -14.16 9.81
C PRO A 532 -9.00 -13.51 9.86
N PHE A 533 -8.16 -13.74 8.86
CA PHE A 533 -6.84 -13.15 8.83
C PHE A 533 -6.36 -12.78 7.44
N SER A 534 -5.46 -11.82 7.40
CA SER A 534 -4.64 -11.49 6.23
C SER A 534 -3.16 -11.59 6.59
N VAL A 535 -2.30 -11.60 5.57
CA VAL A 535 -0.85 -11.52 5.74
C VAL A 535 -0.32 -10.24 5.11
N HIS A 536 0.72 -9.65 5.71
CA HIS A 536 1.23 -8.35 5.29
C HIS A 536 2.76 -8.30 5.26
N SER A 537 3.29 -7.27 4.61
CA SER A 537 4.73 -6.97 4.59
C SER A 537 5.14 -5.88 5.56
N ASP A 538 4.21 -5.08 6.11
CA ASP A 538 4.57 -3.91 6.93
C ASP A 538 5.54 -2.98 6.17
N ALA A 539 5.15 -2.62 4.96
CA ALA A 539 6.06 -2.00 4.00
C ALA A 539 6.74 -0.75 4.58
N GLY A 540 8.07 -0.71 4.47
CA GLY A 540 8.93 0.23 5.19
C GLY A 540 9.82 -0.53 6.18
N VAL A 541 9.28 -1.51 6.88
CA VAL A 541 10.05 -2.48 7.68
C VAL A 541 10.60 -3.58 6.78
N THR A 542 9.74 -4.21 5.97
CA THR A 542 10.16 -5.11 4.87
C THR A 542 9.67 -4.60 3.50
N PRO A 543 10.10 -5.17 2.37
CA PRO A 543 9.60 -4.79 1.04
C PRO A 543 8.16 -5.23 0.81
N LEU A 544 7.41 -4.45 0.03
CA LEU A 544 6.13 -4.89 -0.53
C LEU A 544 6.34 -6.18 -1.34
N GLY A 545 5.36 -7.09 -1.29
CA GLY A 545 5.43 -8.33 -2.05
C GLY A 545 4.41 -9.36 -1.60
N SER A 546 3.18 -9.29 -2.11
CA SER A 546 2.08 -10.20 -1.75
C SER A 546 2.39 -11.67 -2.06
N LEU A 547 3.09 -11.94 -3.18
CA LEU A 547 3.55 -13.29 -3.50
C LEU A 547 4.61 -13.79 -2.50
N HIS A 548 5.47 -12.89 -2.02
CA HIS A 548 6.47 -13.23 -1.01
C HIS A 548 5.86 -13.45 0.38
N THR A 549 4.89 -12.63 0.81
CA THR A 549 4.20 -12.80 2.09
C THR A 549 3.38 -14.09 2.12
N MET A 550 2.61 -14.39 1.05
CA MET A 550 1.91 -15.68 0.96
C MET A 550 2.90 -16.84 0.91
N TRP A 551 4.02 -16.71 0.19
CA TRP A 551 5.08 -17.73 0.15
C TRP A 551 5.65 -17.99 1.55
N CYS A 552 5.84 -16.95 2.37
CA CYS A 552 6.32 -17.10 3.74
C CYS A 552 5.31 -17.87 4.60
N ALA A 553 4.01 -17.60 4.46
CA ALA A 553 2.97 -18.33 5.19
C ALA A 553 2.83 -19.79 4.73
N VAL A 554 3.06 -20.07 3.44
CA VAL A 554 2.96 -21.42 2.85
C VAL A 554 4.19 -22.28 3.16
N ASN A 555 5.39 -21.70 3.09
CA ASN A 555 6.64 -22.45 3.17
C ASN A 555 7.34 -22.30 4.52
N ARG A 556 7.22 -21.14 5.18
CA ARG A 556 7.80 -20.85 6.50
C ARG A 556 9.30 -21.15 6.59
N ILE A 557 10.02 -20.97 5.49
CA ILE A 557 11.47 -21.18 5.37
C ILE A 557 12.17 -19.87 5.71
N THR A 558 13.31 -19.91 6.40
CA THR A 558 14.19 -18.76 6.67
C THR A 558 15.34 -18.70 5.64
N PRO A 559 16.12 -17.60 5.58
CA PRO A 559 17.30 -17.47 4.73
C PRO A 559 18.35 -18.55 4.95
N SER A 560 18.48 -19.08 6.18
CA SER A 560 19.38 -20.21 6.46
C SER A 560 18.85 -21.56 5.95
N GLY A 561 17.62 -21.62 5.46
CA GLY A 561 16.92 -22.84 5.05
C GLY A 561 16.15 -23.53 6.18
N ARG A 562 16.05 -22.91 7.37
CA ARG A 562 15.29 -23.46 8.50
C ARG A 562 13.79 -23.37 8.23
N THR A 563 13.04 -24.42 8.52
CA THR A 563 11.57 -24.35 8.57
C THR A 563 11.10 -24.01 9.99
N LEU A 564 10.32 -22.94 10.12
CA LEU A 564 9.75 -22.52 11.40
C LEU A 564 8.31 -22.98 11.54
N GLY A 565 8.09 -24.16 12.14
CA GLY A 565 6.74 -24.62 12.48
C GLY A 565 6.03 -25.20 11.26
N GLU A 566 6.28 -26.48 11.01
CA GLU A 566 5.71 -27.21 9.87
C GLU A 566 4.18 -27.22 9.91
N GLU A 567 3.62 -27.31 11.12
CA GLU A 567 2.20 -27.41 11.43
C GLU A 567 1.46 -26.05 11.32
N GLU A 568 2.20 -24.97 11.16
CA GLU A 568 1.69 -23.61 10.93
C GLU A 568 1.66 -23.20 9.46
N LYS A 569 2.08 -24.08 8.54
CA LYS A 569 1.94 -23.87 7.09
C LYS A 569 0.48 -23.86 6.67
N ILE A 570 0.15 -23.00 5.72
CA ILE A 570 -1.16 -22.96 5.05
C ILE A 570 -1.03 -23.37 3.57
N SER A 571 -2.14 -23.77 2.95
CA SER A 571 -2.15 -24.07 1.51
C SER A 571 -1.93 -22.82 0.65
N PRO A 572 -1.40 -22.95 -0.59
CA PRO A 572 -1.29 -21.84 -1.53
C PRO A 572 -2.61 -21.09 -1.75
N LEU A 573 -3.75 -21.79 -1.79
CA LEU A 573 -5.06 -21.17 -1.93
C LEU A 573 -5.43 -20.30 -0.72
N GLN A 574 -5.13 -20.75 0.50
CA GLN A 574 -5.31 -19.93 1.70
C GLN A 574 -4.37 -18.72 1.71
N GLY A 575 -3.12 -18.90 1.28
CA GLY A 575 -2.17 -17.80 1.10
C GLY A 575 -2.68 -16.76 0.10
N LEU A 576 -3.23 -17.20 -1.04
CA LEU A 576 -3.78 -16.30 -2.05
C LEU A 576 -5.01 -15.54 -1.53
N LYS A 577 -5.90 -16.19 -0.77
CA LYS A 577 -7.02 -15.51 -0.10
C LYS A 577 -6.55 -14.48 0.92
N ALA A 578 -5.52 -14.79 1.70
CA ALA A 578 -4.95 -13.93 2.73
C ALA A 578 -4.37 -12.61 2.17
N VAL A 579 -3.98 -12.58 0.89
CA VAL A 579 -3.49 -11.37 0.19
C VAL A 579 -4.51 -10.77 -0.79
N THR A 580 -5.75 -11.27 -0.81
CA THR A 580 -6.84 -10.79 -1.68
C THR A 580 -8.13 -10.58 -0.89
N ILE A 581 -9.05 -11.55 -0.90
CA ILE A 581 -10.40 -11.41 -0.34
C ILE A 581 -10.40 -11.30 1.18
N ASP A 582 -9.53 -12.00 1.89
CA ASP A 582 -9.51 -11.95 3.35
C ASP A 582 -8.88 -10.63 3.84
N ALA A 583 -7.90 -10.11 3.09
CA ALA A 583 -7.37 -8.77 3.28
C ALA A 583 -8.43 -7.69 2.98
N ALA A 584 -9.21 -7.84 1.91
CA ALA A 584 -10.33 -6.94 1.63
C ALA A 584 -11.41 -7.00 2.73
N TYR A 585 -11.70 -8.19 3.27
CA TYR A 585 -12.66 -8.38 4.37
C TYR A 585 -12.23 -7.63 5.62
N GLN A 586 -10.95 -7.72 5.99
CA GLN A 586 -10.38 -7.00 7.13
C GLN A 586 -10.60 -5.48 7.02
N LEU A 587 -10.54 -4.93 5.80
CA LEU A 587 -10.68 -3.50 5.53
C LEU A 587 -12.13 -3.04 5.27
N HIS A 588 -13.13 -3.93 5.40
CA HIS A 588 -14.52 -3.69 4.98
C HIS A 588 -14.70 -3.40 3.48
N LEU A 589 -13.78 -3.89 2.65
CA LEU A 589 -13.76 -3.67 1.20
C LEU A 589 -14.12 -4.93 0.39
N ASP A 590 -14.40 -6.06 1.05
CA ASP A 590 -14.75 -7.34 0.42
C ASP A 590 -16.02 -7.27 -0.44
N HIS A 591 -16.86 -6.26 -0.27
CA HIS A 591 -18.01 -6.03 -1.14
C HIS A 591 -17.65 -5.30 -2.45
N GLU A 592 -16.46 -4.70 -2.55
CA GLU A 592 -16.01 -3.91 -3.71
C GLU A 592 -14.82 -4.52 -4.45
N ILE A 593 -13.91 -5.19 -3.74
CA ILE A 593 -12.64 -5.74 -4.25
C ILE A 593 -12.33 -7.12 -3.62
N GLY A 594 -11.14 -7.66 -3.90
CA GLY A 594 -10.63 -8.89 -3.30
C GLY A 594 -11.08 -10.18 -3.99
N SER A 595 -12.11 -10.11 -4.83
CA SER A 595 -12.49 -11.16 -5.78
C SER A 595 -12.90 -10.55 -7.12
N LEU A 596 -12.85 -11.37 -8.17
CA LEU A 596 -13.31 -11.01 -9.52
C LEU A 596 -14.71 -11.59 -9.74
N GLU A 597 -15.73 -10.77 -9.50
CA GLU A 597 -17.12 -11.13 -9.70
C GLU A 597 -17.98 -9.93 -10.08
N ALA A 598 -19.15 -10.19 -10.66
CA ALA A 598 -20.03 -9.14 -11.18
C ALA A 598 -20.39 -8.10 -10.10
N GLY A 599 -20.31 -6.82 -10.47
CA GLY A 599 -20.59 -5.69 -9.58
C GLY A 599 -19.36 -5.15 -8.83
N LYS A 600 -18.27 -5.92 -8.73
CA LYS A 600 -17.02 -5.46 -8.11
C LYS A 600 -16.16 -4.65 -9.06
N LYS A 601 -15.19 -3.93 -8.49
CA LYS A 601 -14.20 -3.16 -9.26
C LYS A 601 -13.26 -4.10 -10.00
N ALA A 602 -12.88 -3.72 -11.22
CA ALA A 602 -11.93 -4.45 -12.03
C ALA A 602 -10.48 -4.18 -11.60
N ASP A 603 -10.18 -4.48 -10.34
CA ASP A 603 -8.84 -4.40 -9.76
C ASP A 603 -8.18 -5.77 -9.89
N ILE A 604 -7.11 -5.85 -10.69
CA ILE A 604 -6.50 -7.11 -11.17
C ILE A 604 -4.98 -7.07 -11.00
N ALA A 605 -4.38 -8.19 -10.60
CA ALA A 605 -2.95 -8.44 -10.74
C ALA A 605 -2.70 -9.35 -11.96
N ILE A 606 -1.69 -9.02 -12.77
CA ILE A 606 -1.30 -9.81 -13.94
C ILE A 606 -0.01 -10.56 -13.60
N LEU A 607 -0.05 -11.88 -13.69
CA LEU A 607 1.05 -12.78 -13.35
C LEU A 607 1.49 -13.57 -14.58
N ALA A 608 2.79 -13.83 -14.68
CA ALA A 608 3.34 -14.68 -15.74
C ALA A 608 2.94 -16.15 -15.58
N GLU A 609 2.75 -16.61 -14.34
CA GLU A 609 2.45 -18.00 -14.01
C GLU A 609 1.36 -18.09 -12.93
N ASP A 610 0.75 -19.27 -12.82
CA ASP A 610 -0.30 -19.53 -11.86
C ASP A 610 0.32 -19.87 -10.49
N PRO A 611 0.16 -19.01 -9.45
CA PRO A 611 0.76 -19.22 -8.14
C PRO A 611 0.18 -20.43 -7.39
N LEU A 612 -0.94 -21.02 -7.86
CA LEU A 612 -1.51 -22.25 -7.31
C LEU A 612 -1.04 -23.52 -8.03
N SER A 613 -0.35 -23.39 -9.17
CA SER A 613 0.10 -24.52 -10.00
C SER A 613 1.62 -24.72 -9.99
N VAL A 614 2.40 -23.68 -9.68
CA VAL A 614 3.86 -23.82 -9.46
C VAL A 614 4.15 -24.61 -8.19
N ASP A 615 5.38 -25.13 -8.07
CA ASP A 615 5.85 -25.63 -6.76
C ASP A 615 5.70 -24.52 -5.71
N PRO A 616 5.11 -24.78 -4.54
CA PRO A 616 4.98 -23.79 -3.47
C PRO A 616 6.26 -23.01 -3.15
N VAL A 617 7.45 -23.61 -3.28
CA VAL A 617 8.71 -22.88 -3.03
C VAL A 617 9.03 -21.83 -4.08
N HIS A 618 8.41 -21.89 -5.26
CA HIS A 618 8.58 -20.94 -6.37
C HIS A 618 7.50 -19.86 -6.46
N ILE A 619 6.50 -19.85 -5.56
CA ILE A 619 5.44 -18.82 -5.55
C ILE A 619 6.02 -17.39 -5.51
N LYS A 620 7.05 -17.15 -4.70
CA LYS A 620 7.70 -15.83 -4.59
C LYS A 620 8.45 -15.41 -5.87
N ASP A 621 8.75 -16.34 -6.76
CA ASP A 621 9.52 -16.12 -7.99
C ASP A 621 8.60 -15.86 -9.20
N VAL A 622 7.28 -16.03 -9.04
CA VAL A 622 6.29 -15.73 -10.09
C VAL A 622 6.36 -14.24 -10.44
N ASN A 623 6.66 -13.95 -11.70
CA ASN A 623 6.82 -12.57 -12.14
C ASN A 623 5.48 -11.83 -12.21
N VAL A 624 5.45 -10.63 -11.63
CA VAL A 624 4.33 -9.70 -11.74
C VAL A 624 4.55 -8.82 -12.96
N LEU A 625 3.59 -8.80 -13.87
CA LEU A 625 3.68 -8.05 -15.12
C LEU A 625 3.06 -6.65 -15.02
N GLY A 626 2.19 -6.45 -14.03
CA GLY A 626 1.53 -5.16 -13.76
C GLY A 626 0.19 -5.38 -13.06
N THR A 627 -0.57 -4.29 -12.96
CA THR A 627 -1.93 -4.30 -12.41
C THR A 627 -2.92 -3.63 -13.36
N LEU A 628 -4.20 -3.98 -13.24
CA LEU A 628 -5.28 -3.09 -13.69
C LEU A 628 -5.94 -2.51 -12.46
N LEU A 629 -6.10 -1.19 -12.41
CA LEU A 629 -6.88 -0.50 -11.40
C LEU A 629 -8.16 0.01 -12.05
N ALA A 630 -9.33 -0.48 -11.62
CA ALA A 630 -10.60 -0.21 -12.30
C ALA A 630 -10.52 -0.42 -13.83
N GLY A 631 -9.83 -1.48 -14.27
CA GLY A 631 -9.65 -1.80 -15.70
C GLY A 631 -8.57 -1.00 -16.43
N GLU A 632 -7.93 -0.01 -15.80
CA GLU A 632 -6.82 0.76 -16.37
C GLU A 632 -5.47 0.10 -16.09
N LEU A 633 -4.67 -0.14 -17.13
CA LEU A 633 -3.39 -0.86 -17.04
C LEU A 633 -2.26 0.01 -16.50
N PHE A 634 -1.55 -0.52 -15.49
CA PHE A 634 -0.29 0.01 -14.96
C PHE A 634 0.79 -1.08 -15.03
N PRO A 635 1.75 -0.99 -15.97
CA PRO A 635 2.81 -1.98 -16.12
C PRO A 635 3.79 -1.98 -14.95
N ALA A 636 4.27 -3.17 -14.55
CA ALA A 636 5.40 -3.29 -13.64
C ALA A 636 6.70 -2.80 -14.31
N ALA A 637 7.67 -2.37 -13.50
CA ALA A 637 8.98 -1.93 -13.98
C ALA A 637 9.66 -3.03 -14.84
N GLY A 638 10.07 -2.67 -16.05
CA GLY A 638 10.69 -3.60 -17.00
C GLY A 638 9.73 -4.56 -17.72
N SER A 639 8.42 -4.46 -17.48
CA SER A 639 7.40 -5.24 -18.18
C SER A 639 7.03 -4.63 -19.54
N ASN A 640 6.72 -5.49 -20.53
CA ASN A 640 6.33 -5.12 -21.89
C ASN A 640 4.83 -5.39 -22.20
N VAL A 641 4.02 -5.59 -21.16
CA VAL A 641 2.58 -5.92 -21.29
C VAL A 641 1.73 -4.71 -21.66
#